data_AF-A0A7V8BPG0-F1
#
_entry.id   AF-A0A7V8BPG0-F1
#
_cell.length_a   1.000
_cell.length_b   1.000
_cell.length_c   1.000
_cell.angle_alpha   90.00
_cell.angle_beta   90.00
_cell.angle_gamma   90.00
#
_symmetry.space_group_name_H-M   'P 1'
#
loop_
_entity.id
_entity.type
_entity.pdbx_description
1 polymer ?
#
loop_
_entity_poly.entity_id
_entity_poly.type
_entity_poly.pdbx_seq_one_letter_code
_entity_poly.pdbx_strand_id
1 'polypeptide(L)'
;MANSIRQYHKKLWITAIVLFSALLGYMLSQSFSFQNIEHAGIDLLFTTRPKPAEVPETIVVMIDEKSYAEEFGYYDPLPRRYIARLIDTLAAKGAKTIALDIAFYDKLDMLDPNGDSILVKSMKRAGNVIAVSIWYPQEDGTLKNQMPHPFFMSGLKGVGYANLQIYGSGVLSSVRAVRPIQKMGDGEIILSFSALAYCEIMDLQKEKFVEAVENRKWDIVPPIPLDGQGNMIINYVGPPATWIKQPNGEWTQNKEGTINTYRSSKITGEESSQWPEDFLKDKLVIVGNGSEFAVDRFITPFYNNAQNNWMYGAEVHANAFLTLLNKRFLEKSSPTVTFAIALLFCFLMVWATVRFGFMGEIGVAWVLLIFTWGLSYYLFAEKGIWFPAWSITIAVIFAYFSTSIYQAFTEEKNKKQIKSMFSRYAPPAYVDALVKDPSKLELGGEEKEISILFSDIEGFTTISESLSPRKLIEMLNDYLNTMTHLIFNQGGSLDKYIGDAIVAVFGAPLPQNEHALHACYAALDMQKALIEFRKRTMEMGLPAVRSRVGINTGNVVFGNIGSDIRYDYTGIGDHMNLASRLEGANKEYGTYIMISEFTYHQVRERVIVRDLDLIVVKGKSKPVKVFELIGRANEPLPEAARKLVEFYQEGIMLYRQQNWNEAVRKFEQALTYSHTDEPSKLYITRCKELISNPPGADWDGSYHMTSK
;
A
#
# COMPACT_ATOMS: atom_id res chain seq x y z
N MET A 1 -11.73 -18.66 -22.05
CA MET A 1 -10.56 -19.23 -21.32
C MET A 1 -9.73 -18.17 -20.58
N ALA A 2 -9.37 -17.03 -21.18
CA ALA A 2 -8.56 -16.01 -20.50
C ALA A 2 -9.22 -15.37 -19.25
N ASN A 3 -10.54 -15.14 -19.28
CA ASN A 3 -11.25 -14.58 -18.12
C ASN A 3 -11.34 -15.53 -16.93
N SER A 4 -11.49 -16.84 -17.15
CA SER A 4 -11.55 -17.82 -16.05
C SER A 4 -10.19 -17.99 -15.36
N ILE A 5 -9.10 -17.98 -16.14
CA ILE A 5 -7.72 -18.02 -15.63
C ILE A 5 -7.41 -16.76 -14.80
N ARG A 6 -7.83 -15.58 -15.27
CA ARG A 6 -7.63 -14.30 -14.56
C ARG A 6 -8.40 -14.25 -13.24
N GLN A 7 -9.64 -14.77 -13.22
CA GLN A 7 -10.45 -14.89 -12.00
C GLN A 7 -9.83 -15.89 -11.00
N TYR A 8 -9.27 -16.99 -11.50
CA TYR A 8 -8.61 -18.00 -10.69
C TYR A 8 -7.34 -17.46 -10.01
N HIS A 9 -6.48 -16.74 -10.76
CA HIS A 9 -5.31 -16.09 -10.18
C HIS A 9 -5.68 -15.03 -9.14
N LYS A 10 -6.75 -14.25 -9.37
CA LYS A 10 -7.22 -13.26 -8.38
C LYS A 10 -7.64 -13.94 -7.06
N LYS A 11 -8.35 -15.06 -7.12
CA LYS A 11 -8.76 -15.83 -5.93
C LYS A 11 -7.57 -16.45 -5.18
N LEU A 12 -6.57 -16.96 -5.91
CA LEU A 12 -5.33 -17.49 -5.34
C LEU A 12 -4.54 -16.41 -4.59
N TRP A 13 -4.38 -15.23 -5.19
CA TRP A 13 -3.70 -14.10 -4.55
C TRP A 13 -4.41 -13.61 -3.30
N ILE A 14 -5.73 -13.48 -3.36
CA ILE A 14 -6.56 -13.13 -2.20
C ILE A 14 -6.35 -14.12 -1.05
N THR A 15 -6.41 -15.42 -1.35
CA THR A 15 -6.25 -16.48 -0.34
C THR A 15 -4.84 -16.45 0.25
N ALA A 16 -3.82 -16.21 -0.57
CA ALA A 16 -2.44 -16.07 -0.13
C ALA A 16 -2.24 -14.86 0.78
N ILE A 17 -2.81 -13.69 0.43
CA ILE A 17 -2.74 -12.48 1.28
C ILE A 17 -3.38 -12.74 2.64
N VAL A 18 -4.59 -13.34 2.69
CA VAL A 18 -5.28 -13.61 3.96
C VAL A 18 -4.45 -14.55 4.84
N LEU A 19 -4.02 -15.68 4.29
CA LEU A 19 -3.26 -16.68 5.05
C LEU A 19 -1.90 -16.15 5.50
N PHE A 20 -1.19 -15.44 4.61
CA PHE A 20 0.12 -14.89 4.93
C PHE A 20 0.03 -13.76 5.96
N SER A 21 -0.96 -12.86 5.85
CA SER A 21 -1.15 -11.76 6.81
C SER A 21 -1.49 -12.29 8.21
N ALA A 22 -2.39 -13.27 8.29
CA ALA A 22 -2.77 -13.91 9.55
C ALA A 22 -1.60 -14.71 10.15
N LEU A 23 -0.86 -15.46 9.32
CA LEU A 23 0.32 -16.22 9.75
C LEU A 23 1.43 -15.28 10.20
N LEU A 24 1.67 -14.18 9.48
CA LEU A 24 2.66 -13.17 9.85
C LEU A 24 2.29 -12.53 11.18
N GLY A 25 1.05 -12.08 11.36
CA GLY A 25 0.58 -11.56 12.65
C GLY A 25 0.79 -12.56 13.80
N TYR A 26 0.51 -13.84 13.56
CA TYR A 26 0.77 -14.89 14.52
C TYR A 26 2.26 -15.12 14.80
N MET A 27 3.12 -15.25 13.77
CA MET A 27 4.55 -15.47 13.97
C MET A 27 5.21 -14.27 14.66
N LEU A 28 4.80 -13.04 14.30
CA LEU A 28 5.25 -11.84 14.97
C LEU A 28 4.83 -11.86 16.45
N SER A 29 3.59 -12.25 16.79
CA SER A 29 3.14 -12.37 18.19
C SER A 29 4.03 -13.27 19.06
N GLN A 30 4.66 -14.29 18.44
CA GLN A 30 5.53 -15.24 19.14
C GLN A 30 6.98 -14.74 19.25
N SER A 31 7.35 -13.71 18.49
CA SER A 31 8.71 -13.17 18.49
C SER A 31 8.98 -12.27 19.69
N PHE A 32 10.20 -12.31 20.21
CA PHE A 32 10.62 -11.57 21.41
C PHE A 32 10.36 -10.06 21.30
N SER A 33 10.72 -9.45 20.17
CA SER A 33 10.56 -8.00 19.95
C SER A 33 9.10 -7.54 19.97
N PHE A 34 8.17 -8.39 19.51
CA PHE A 34 6.74 -8.08 19.48
C PHE A 34 6.05 -8.39 20.79
N GLN A 35 6.54 -9.36 21.57
CA GLN A 35 6.08 -9.55 22.94
C GLN A 35 6.25 -8.27 23.77
N ASN A 36 7.32 -7.49 23.53
CA ASN A 36 7.49 -6.18 24.16
C ASN A 36 6.39 -5.17 23.78
N ILE A 37 5.88 -5.21 22.54
CA ILE A 37 4.79 -4.34 22.09
C ILE A 37 3.47 -4.78 22.73
N GLU A 38 3.22 -6.09 22.80
CA GLU A 38 2.08 -6.64 23.53
C GLU A 38 2.12 -6.28 25.03
N HIS A 39 3.31 -6.27 25.64
CA HIS A 39 3.53 -5.81 27.01
C HIS A 39 3.17 -4.32 27.19
N ALA A 40 3.55 -3.46 26.24
CA ALA A 40 3.11 -2.05 26.27
C ALA A 40 1.59 -1.91 26.10
N GLY A 41 0.96 -2.79 25.31
CA GLY A 41 -0.49 -2.84 25.16
C GLY A 41 -1.22 -3.15 26.46
N ILE A 42 -0.76 -4.14 27.23
CA ILE A 42 -1.36 -4.46 28.54
C ILE A 42 -1.07 -3.37 29.60
N ASP A 43 0.05 -2.65 29.53
CA ASP A 43 0.30 -1.49 30.40
C ASP A 43 -0.72 -0.38 30.19
N LEU A 44 -1.08 -0.14 28.93
CA LEU A 44 -2.17 0.77 28.59
C LEU A 44 -3.49 0.31 29.21
N LEU A 45 -3.78 -1.00 29.23
CA LEU A 45 -4.98 -1.54 29.86
C LEU A 45 -4.96 -1.36 31.39
N PHE A 46 -3.81 -1.54 32.05
CA PHE A 46 -3.66 -1.30 33.49
C PHE A 46 -3.88 0.17 33.85
N THR A 47 -3.28 1.09 33.10
CA THR A 47 -3.34 2.54 33.37
C THR A 47 -4.71 3.15 33.05
N THR A 48 -5.48 2.56 32.13
CA THR A 48 -6.83 3.01 31.77
C THR A 48 -7.95 2.33 32.55
N ARG A 49 -7.67 1.19 33.21
CA ARG A 49 -8.64 0.50 34.05
C ARG A 49 -8.93 1.33 35.31
N PRO A 50 -10.21 1.54 35.68
CA PRO A 50 -10.55 2.20 36.93
C PRO A 50 -9.93 1.51 38.14
N LYS A 51 -9.46 2.32 39.09
CA LYS A 51 -8.94 1.81 40.36
C LYS A 51 -10.08 1.14 41.14
N PRO A 52 -9.80 0.05 41.87
CA PRO A 52 -10.78 -0.55 42.77
C PRO A 52 -11.25 0.46 43.84
N ALA A 53 -12.53 0.41 44.19
CA ALA A 53 -13.16 1.37 45.11
C ALA A 53 -12.67 1.23 46.57
N GLU A 54 -12.26 0.02 46.97
CA GLU A 54 -11.70 -0.27 48.30
C GLU A 54 -10.46 -1.16 48.17
N VAL A 55 -9.37 -0.81 48.85
CA VAL A 55 -8.22 -1.72 49.07
C VAL A 55 -7.69 -1.61 50.52
N PRO A 56 -8.36 -2.21 51.52
CA PRO A 56 -8.05 -1.99 52.94
C PRO A 56 -7.24 -3.10 53.63
N GLU A 57 -6.93 -4.22 52.95
CA GLU A 57 -6.46 -5.46 53.62
C GLU A 57 -4.92 -5.57 53.77
N THR A 58 -4.16 -4.84 52.95
CA THR A 58 -2.69 -4.86 52.98
C THR A 58 -2.15 -3.48 53.32
N ILE A 59 -1.23 -3.42 54.28
CA ILE A 59 -0.49 -2.22 54.64
C ILE A 59 0.98 -2.42 54.27
N VAL A 60 1.56 -1.44 53.60
CA VAL A 60 2.99 -1.42 53.29
C VAL A 60 3.67 -0.40 54.20
N VAL A 61 4.70 -0.84 54.90
CA VAL A 61 5.53 -0.01 55.77
C VAL A 61 6.89 0.12 55.13
N MET A 62 7.26 1.34 54.80
CA MET A 62 8.50 1.62 54.08
C MET A 62 9.49 2.28 55.03
N ILE A 63 10.68 1.68 55.13
CA ILE A 63 11.78 2.22 55.92
C ILE A 63 12.33 3.46 55.21
N ASP A 64 12.18 4.62 55.82
CA ASP A 64 12.47 5.92 55.21
C ASP A 64 13.88 6.44 55.54
N GLU A 65 14.32 7.45 54.80
CA GLU A 65 15.65 8.07 54.98
C GLU A 65 15.84 8.74 56.33
N LYS A 66 14.77 9.25 56.98
CA LYS A 66 14.88 9.80 58.33
C LYS A 66 15.26 8.72 59.33
N SER A 67 14.71 7.51 59.18
CA SER A 67 15.14 6.33 59.93
C SER A 67 16.62 5.97 59.67
N TYR A 68 17.15 6.28 58.48
CA TYR A 68 18.56 6.08 58.12
C TYR A 68 19.52 7.19 58.63
N ALA A 69 19.09 8.45 58.59
CA ALA A 69 19.97 9.62 58.73
C ALA A 69 19.95 10.27 60.12
N GLU A 70 18.80 10.34 60.80
CA GLU A 70 18.66 11.05 62.09
C GLU A 70 19.03 10.16 63.30
N GLU A 71 18.94 8.83 63.20
CA GLU A 71 19.11 7.92 64.37
C GLU A 71 20.44 7.14 64.37
N PHE A 72 21.06 6.83 63.21
CA PHE A 72 22.24 5.94 63.14
C PHE A 72 23.34 6.26 62.10
N GLY A 73 23.11 7.19 61.16
CA GLY A 73 24.10 7.61 60.15
C GLY A 73 24.49 6.52 59.13
N TYR A 74 23.66 6.32 58.09
CA TYR A 74 23.90 5.38 56.96
C TYR A 74 24.62 4.08 57.35
N TYR A 75 23.86 3.19 57.99
CA TYR A 75 24.34 1.97 58.62
C TYR A 75 23.83 0.72 57.88
N ASP A 76 24.73 -0.16 57.39
CA ASP A 76 24.41 -1.48 56.79
C ASP A 76 25.17 -2.58 57.56
N PRO A 77 24.48 -3.57 58.18
CA PRO A 77 23.05 -3.90 58.07
C PRO A 77 22.12 -2.95 58.83
N LEU A 78 20.85 -2.81 58.40
CA LEU A 78 19.85 -2.00 59.12
C LEU A 78 19.83 -2.26 60.65
N PRO A 79 19.81 -1.21 61.51
CA PRO A 79 19.88 -1.36 62.96
C PRO A 79 18.81 -2.30 63.51
N ARG A 80 19.26 -3.37 64.17
CA ARG A 80 18.38 -4.49 64.54
C ARG A 80 17.38 -4.15 65.63
N ARG A 81 17.75 -3.23 66.53
CA ARG A 81 16.84 -2.65 67.53
C ARG A 81 15.71 -1.85 66.90
N TYR A 82 15.97 -1.15 65.80
CA TYR A 82 14.95 -0.40 65.09
C TYR A 82 13.90 -1.35 64.50
N ILE A 83 14.34 -2.39 63.80
CA ILE A 83 13.46 -3.42 63.25
C ILE A 83 12.69 -4.12 64.38
N ALA A 84 13.33 -4.42 65.52
CA ALA A 84 12.67 -5.03 66.67
C ALA A 84 11.57 -4.13 67.26
N ARG A 85 11.82 -2.83 67.46
CA ARG A 85 10.80 -1.86 67.91
C ARG A 85 9.63 -1.79 66.94
N LEU A 86 9.92 -1.79 65.64
CA LEU A 86 8.88 -1.77 64.61
C LEU A 86 8.02 -3.03 64.67
N ILE A 87 8.62 -4.22 64.75
CA ILE A 87 7.89 -5.49 64.90
C ILE A 87 7.02 -5.49 66.15
N ASP A 88 7.59 -5.13 67.31
CA ASP A 88 6.85 -5.06 68.58
C ASP A 88 5.66 -4.09 68.48
N THR A 89 5.82 -2.95 67.80
CA THR A 89 4.74 -1.96 67.60
C THR A 89 3.64 -2.48 66.68
N LEU A 90 4.01 -3.10 65.55
CA LEU A 90 3.05 -3.66 64.60
C LEU A 90 2.27 -4.84 65.21
N ALA A 91 2.96 -5.69 65.97
CA ALA A 91 2.34 -6.80 66.70
C ALA A 91 1.38 -6.29 67.78
N ALA A 92 1.76 -5.25 68.53
CA ALA A 92 0.90 -4.64 69.56
C ALA A 92 -0.38 -4.00 68.98
N LYS A 93 -0.36 -3.59 67.70
CA LYS A 93 -1.54 -3.06 66.98
C LYS A 93 -2.38 -4.12 66.26
N GLY A 94 -2.08 -5.40 66.52
CA GLY A 94 -2.89 -6.54 66.07
C GLY A 94 -2.59 -7.07 64.67
N ALA A 95 -1.44 -6.73 64.06
CA ALA A 95 -1.08 -7.25 62.74
C ALA A 95 -1.19 -8.78 62.70
N LYS A 96 -1.91 -9.35 61.73
CA LYS A 96 -2.06 -10.82 61.61
C LYS A 96 -0.78 -11.48 61.11
N THR A 97 -0.10 -10.85 60.16
CA THR A 97 1.20 -11.30 59.65
C THR A 97 2.09 -10.10 59.38
N ILE A 98 3.34 -10.16 59.87
CA ILE A 98 4.36 -9.14 59.61
C ILE A 98 5.37 -9.75 58.64
N ALA A 99 5.36 -9.28 57.40
CA ALA A 99 6.17 -9.80 56.31
C ALA A 99 7.36 -8.87 56.04
N LEU A 100 8.57 -9.33 56.35
CA LEU A 100 9.79 -8.55 56.19
C LEU A 100 10.42 -8.81 54.83
N ASP A 101 10.26 -7.84 53.92
CA ASP A 101 11.00 -7.76 52.66
C ASP A 101 12.38 -7.16 52.89
N ILE A 102 13.13 -7.81 53.79
CA ILE A 102 14.48 -7.42 54.24
C ILE A 102 15.32 -8.69 54.30
N ALA A 103 16.44 -8.66 53.60
CA ALA A 103 17.41 -9.75 53.57
C ALA A 103 18.23 -9.85 54.87
N PHE A 104 18.30 -11.06 55.44
CA PHE A 104 19.08 -11.35 56.65
C PHE A 104 20.17 -12.41 56.41
N TYR A 105 20.93 -12.34 55.32
CA TYR A 105 21.77 -13.46 54.84
C TYR A 105 23.04 -13.76 55.68
N ASP A 106 24.04 -12.87 55.67
CA ASP A 106 25.40 -13.27 56.09
C ASP A 106 26.09 -12.31 57.08
N LYS A 107 25.46 -11.18 57.43
CA LYS A 107 26.03 -10.19 58.35
C LYS A 107 25.22 -10.10 59.63
N LEU A 108 25.81 -10.57 60.72
CA LEU A 108 25.42 -10.17 62.07
C LEU A 108 25.80 -8.70 62.27
N ASP A 109 25.01 -7.99 63.08
CA ASP A 109 25.24 -6.60 63.42
C ASP A 109 26.46 -6.47 64.34
N MET A 110 27.62 -6.19 63.75
CA MET A 110 28.89 -6.13 64.49
C MET A 110 29.02 -4.88 65.36
N LEU A 111 28.25 -3.81 65.10
CA LEU A 111 28.34 -2.56 65.88
C LEU A 111 27.28 -2.49 67.00
N ASP A 112 26.23 -3.32 66.95
CA ASP A 112 25.37 -3.64 68.10
C ASP A 112 25.26 -5.16 68.33
N PRO A 113 26.22 -5.77 69.05
CA PRO A 113 26.26 -7.22 69.30
C PRO A 113 25.01 -7.79 70.00
N ASN A 114 24.23 -6.95 70.68
CA ASN A 114 22.99 -7.35 71.34
C ASN A 114 21.75 -7.14 70.46
N GLY A 115 21.86 -6.35 69.38
CA GLY A 115 20.77 -5.96 68.50
C GLY A 115 20.12 -7.17 67.82
N ASP A 116 20.93 -8.08 67.26
CA ASP A 116 20.43 -9.30 66.64
C ASP A 116 19.62 -10.17 67.62
N SER A 117 20.11 -10.31 68.86
CA SER A 117 19.42 -11.07 69.91
C SER A 117 18.09 -10.43 70.31
N ILE A 118 18.03 -9.09 70.34
CA ILE A 118 16.80 -8.34 70.62
C ILE A 118 15.79 -8.54 69.50
N LEU A 119 16.25 -8.50 68.24
CA LEU A 119 15.40 -8.73 67.08
C LEU A 119 14.79 -10.12 67.10
N VAL A 120 15.59 -11.17 67.33
CA VAL A 120 15.08 -12.55 67.42
C VAL A 120 14.07 -12.70 68.56
N LYS A 121 14.30 -12.07 69.72
CA LYS A 121 13.33 -12.08 70.84
C LYS A 121 12.02 -11.39 70.46
N SER A 122 12.08 -10.26 69.77
CA SER A 122 10.89 -9.56 69.27
C SER A 122 10.12 -10.40 68.25
N MET A 123 10.81 -11.01 67.28
CA MET A 123 10.18 -11.91 66.30
C MET A 123 9.47 -13.09 66.97
N LYS A 124 10.11 -13.73 67.96
CA LYS A 124 9.51 -14.82 68.76
C LYS A 124 8.30 -14.36 69.56
N ARG A 125 8.36 -13.15 70.14
CA ARG A 125 7.26 -12.57 70.92
C ARG A 125 6.05 -12.27 70.04
N ALA A 126 6.29 -11.74 68.84
CA ALA A 126 5.23 -11.48 67.86
C ALA A 126 4.64 -12.79 67.30
N GLY A 127 5.49 -13.79 67.03
CA GLY A 127 5.08 -15.15 66.64
C GLY A 127 4.50 -15.28 65.22
N ASN A 128 4.41 -14.18 64.47
CA ASN A 128 3.76 -14.10 63.16
C ASN A 128 4.62 -13.36 62.11
N VAL A 129 5.94 -13.40 62.29
CA VAL A 129 6.90 -12.74 61.41
C VAL A 129 7.38 -13.71 60.33
N ILE A 130 7.25 -13.33 59.06
CA ILE A 130 7.86 -14.04 57.92
C ILE A 130 8.93 -13.16 57.27
N ALA A 131 9.91 -13.77 56.61
CA ALA A 131 10.98 -13.05 55.91
C ALA A 131 11.25 -13.61 54.52
N VAL A 132 12.15 -12.93 53.80
CA VAL A 132 12.52 -13.27 52.43
C VAL A 132 13.77 -14.15 52.35
N SER A 133 13.78 -15.04 51.36
CA SER A 133 14.99 -15.62 50.77
C SER A 133 15.13 -15.16 49.32
N ILE A 134 16.32 -15.28 48.73
CA ILE A 134 16.53 -15.03 47.31
C ILE A 134 17.24 -16.23 46.71
N TRP A 135 16.79 -16.67 45.54
CA TRP A 135 17.52 -17.67 44.77
C TRP A 135 18.32 -17.02 43.65
N TYR A 136 19.46 -17.61 43.33
CA TYR A 136 20.32 -17.16 42.26
C TYR A 136 20.83 -18.35 41.45
N PRO A 137 20.93 -18.19 40.12
CA PRO A 137 21.47 -19.24 39.25
C PRO A 137 22.95 -19.47 39.58
N GLN A 138 23.35 -20.74 39.65
CA GLN A 138 24.72 -21.19 39.76
C GLN A 138 25.33 -21.42 38.37
N GLU A 139 26.66 -21.48 38.29
CA GLU A 139 27.38 -21.76 37.03
C GLU A 139 27.04 -23.15 36.44
N ASP A 140 26.64 -24.10 37.28
CA ASP A 140 26.22 -25.45 36.88
C ASP A 140 24.75 -25.52 36.41
N GLY A 141 24.05 -24.39 36.35
CA GLY A 141 22.65 -24.29 35.96
C GLY A 141 21.65 -24.64 37.07
N THR A 142 22.12 -25.03 38.26
CA THR A 142 21.26 -25.24 39.42
C THR A 142 20.87 -23.92 40.08
N LEU A 143 19.82 -23.95 40.89
CA LEU A 143 19.35 -22.77 41.63
C LEU A 143 19.74 -22.94 43.09
N LYS A 144 20.46 -21.95 43.63
CA LYS A 144 20.80 -21.93 45.06
C LYS A 144 19.92 -20.92 45.76
N ASN A 145 19.23 -21.36 46.81
CA ASN A 145 18.45 -20.48 47.67
C ASN A 145 19.34 -19.93 48.81
N GLN A 146 19.42 -18.61 48.93
CA GLN A 146 20.06 -17.93 50.04
C GLN A 146 19.02 -17.72 51.15
N MET A 147 19.03 -18.62 52.13
CA MET A 147 18.19 -18.50 53.32
C MET A 147 18.73 -17.41 54.26
N PRO A 148 17.87 -16.80 55.09
CA PRO A 148 18.30 -16.00 56.24
C PRO A 148 19.32 -16.76 57.11
N HIS A 149 20.25 -16.02 57.72
CA HIS A 149 21.23 -16.56 58.65
C HIS A 149 20.51 -17.42 59.72
N PRO A 150 21.03 -18.62 60.05
CA PRO A 150 20.37 -19.55 60.98
C PRO A 150 19.98 -18.94 62.33
N PHE A 151 20.71 -17.91 62.78
CA PHE A 151 20.39 -17.15 63.98
C PHE A 151 18.99 -16.52 63.94
N PHE A 152 18.62 -15.88 62.82
CA PHE A 152 17.31 -15.24 62.65
C PHE A 152 16.19 -16.24 62.35
N MET A 153 16.52 -17.36 61.70
CA MET A 153 15.55 -18.42 61.38
C MET A 153 14.78 -18.88 62.62
N SER A 154 15.44 -18.91 63.80
CA SER A 154 14.79 -19.33 65.04
C SER A 154 13.66 -18.42 65.53
N GLY A 155 13.57 -17.17 65.04
CA GLY A 155 12.51 -16.23 65.38
C GLY A 155 11.41 -16.11 64.33
N LEU A 156 11.63 -16.62 63.12
CA LEU A 156 10.70 -16.49 62.00
C LEU A 156 9.67 -17.63 62.01
N LYS A 157 8.42 -17.29 61.68
CA LYS A 157 7.35 -18.28 61.42
C LYS A 157 7.55 -19.00 60.09
N GLY A 158 8.13 -18.32 59.11
CA GLY A 158 8.41 -18.88 57.80
C GLY A 158 9.28 -17.98 56.92
N VAL A 159 9.80 -18.57 55.84
CA VAL A 159 10.60 -17.88 54.83
C VAL A 159 10.04 -18.20 53.45
N GLY A 160 9.84 -17.18 52.63
CA GLY A 160 9.40 -17.32 51.24
C GLY A 160 10.35 -16.58 50.31
N TYR A 161 10.51 -17.04 49.06
CA TYR A 161 11.47 -16.40 48.16
C TYR A 161 10.91 -15.11 47.52
N ALA A 162 11.74 -14.08 47.40
CA ALA A 162 11.34 -12.76 46.91
C ALA A 162 11.53 -12.53 45.42
N ASN A 163 12.14 -13.45 44.68
CA ASN A 163 12.44 -13.23 43.26
C ASN A 163 11.19 -12.92 42.41
N LEU A 164 11.24 -11.76 41.76
CA LEU A 164 10.22 -11.26 40.85
C LEU A 164 10.56 -11.59 39.40
N GLN A 165 9.54 -11.83 38.57
CA GLN A 165 9.73 -12.15 37.15
C GLN A 165 9.61 -10.89 36.29
N ILE A 166 10.73 -10.52 35.67
CA ILE A 166 10.84 -9.37 34.77
C ILE A 166 10.56 -9.85 33.35
N TYR A 167 9.59 -9.21 32.69
CA TYR A 167 9.26 -9.45 31.29
C TYR A 167 9.75 -8.29 30.43
N GLY A 168 10.20 -8.62 29.22
CA GLY A 168 10.69 -7.68 28.22
C GLY A 168 12.15 -7.28 28.37
N SER A 169 12.59 -6.29 27.58
CA SER A 169 14.00 -5.87 27.51
C SER A 169 14.15 -4.35 27.45
N GLY A 170 15.22 -3.83 28.05
CA GLY A 170 15.54 -2.39 28.02
C GLY A 170 14.48 -1.55 28.73
N VAL A 171 14.05 -0.46 28.10
CA VAL A 171 13.06 0.49 28.66
C VAL A 171 11.66 -0.13 28.83
N LEU A 172 11.39 -1.26 28.16
CA LEU A 172 10.11 -2.00 28.26
C LEU A 172 10.18 -3.15 29.27
N SER A 173 11.31 -3.31 29.98
CA SER A 173 11.42 -4.29 31.06
C SER A 173 10.47 -3.91 32.20
N SER A 174 9.69 -4.87 32.69
CA SER A 174 8.71 -4.62 33.74
C SER A 174 8.45 -5.89 34.55
N VAL A 175 8.29 -5.74 35.85
CA VAL A 175 7.85 -6.85 36.70
C VAL A 175 6.37 -7.10 36.45
N ARG A 176 6.03 -8.30 36.00
CA ARG A 176 4.64 -8.66 35.63
C ARG A 176 4.12 -9.92 36.26
N ALA A 177 5.00 -10.78 36.75
CA ALA A 177 4.59 -12.05 37.31
C ALA A 177 5.42 -12.42 38.53
N VAL A 178 4.86 -13.32 39.33
CA VAL A 178 5.56 -14.03 40.38
C VAL A 178 5.32 -15.51 40.15
N ARG A 179 6.35 -16.33 40.30
CA ARG A 179 6.15 -17.78 40.38
C ARG A 179 5.60 -18.09 41.78
N PRO A 180 4.46 -18.76 41.98
CA PRO A 180 3.94 -19.00 43.34
C PRO A 180 4.70 -20.11 44.10
N ILE A 181 5.18 -21.13 43.37
CA ILE A 181 5.94 -22.25 43.92
C ILE A 181 7.21 -22.50 43.10
N GLN A 182 8.33 -22.71 43.76
CA GLN A 182 9.61 -23.04 43.13
C GLN A 182 10.09 -24.40 43.64
N LYS A 183 10.39 -25.30 42.71
CA LYS A 183 11.07 -26.57 43.01
C LYS A 183 12.57 -26.36 42.98
N MET A 184 13.26 -26.73 44.06
CA MET A 184 14.71 -26.70 44.16
C MET A 184 15.32 -28.00 43.62
N GLY A 185 16.63 -28.02 43.38
CA GLY A 185 17.33 -29.16 42.78
C GLY A 185 17.33 -30.43 43.65
N ASP A 186 17.11 -30.29 44.95
CA ASP A 186 16.95 -31.36 45.94
C ASP A 186 15.51 -31.86 46.09
N GLY A 187 14.56 -31.30 45.33
CA GLY A 187 13.14 -31.62 45.39
C GLY A 187 12.34 -30.83 46.44
N GLU A 188 12.99 -29.94 47.21
CA GLU A 188 12.28 -29.05 48.14
C GLU A 188 11.39 -28.06 47.38
N ILE A 189 10.17 -27.84 47.85
CA ILE A 189 9.24 -26.86 47.30
C ILE A 189 9.18 -25.67 48.24
N ILE A 190 9.53 -24.50 47.71
CA ILE A 190 9.49 -23.24 48.45
C ILE A 190 8.37 -22.37 47.86
N LEU A 191 7.61 -21.71 48.73
CA LEU A 191 6.60 -20.74 48.32
C LEU A 191 7.26 -19.38 48.05
N SER A 192 6.72 -18.63 47.11
CA SER A 192 7.07 -17.21 46.99
C SER A 192 6.65 -16.46 48.26
N PHE A 193 7.31 -15.34 48.52
CA PHE A 193 7.03 -14.48 49.66
C PHE A 193 5.56 -14.07 49.73
N SER A 194 4.94 -13.71 48.60
CA SER A 194 3.52 -13.38 48.52
C SER A 194 2.59 -14.58 48.70
N ALA A 195 2.96 -15.77 48.21
CA ALA A 195 2.19 -16.99 48.41
C ALA A 195 2.25 -17.50 49.86
N LEU A 196 3.41 -17.36 50.51
CA LEU A 196 3.54 -17.63 51.94
C LEU A 196 2.68 -16.67 52.76
N ALA A 197 2.75 -15.37 52.49
CA ALA A 197 1.90 -14.37 53.14
C ALA A 197 0.40 -14.68 52.97
N TYR A 198 -0.02 -15.13 51.78
CA TYR A 198 -1.38 -15.61 51.53
C TYR A 198 -1.75 -16.81 52.41
N CYS A 199 -0.87 -17.80 52.54
CA CYS A 199 -1.11 -18.95 53.41
C CYS A 199 -1.26 -18.54 54.88
N GLU A 200 -0.44 -17.60 55.36
CA GLU A 200 -0.51 -17.11 56.74
C GLU A 200 -1.78 -16.29 57.02
N ILE A 201 -2.22 -15.45 56.09
CA ILE A 201 -3.45 -14.66 56.24
C ILE A 201 -4.70 -15.54 56.15
N MET A 202 -4.68 -16.58 55.32
CA MET A 202 -5.80 -17.51 55.14
C MET A 202 -5.79 -18.69 56.10
N ASP A 203 -4.80 -18.77 57.01
CA ASP A 203 -4.56 -19.92 57.90
C ASP A 203 -4.51 -21.27 57.13
N LEU A 204 -3.93 -21.24 55.93
CA LEU A 204 -3.85 -22.37 55.00
C LEU A 204 -2.53 -23.12 55.16
N GLN A 205 -2.60 -24.45 55.25
CA GLN A 205 -1.40 -25.30 55.27
C GLN A 205 -0.63 -25.21 53.94
N LYS A 206 0.70 -25.07 54.03
CA LYS A 206 1.59 -24.91 52.87
C LYS A 206 1.45 -26.06 51.87
N GLU A 207 1.35 -27.29 52.38
CA GLU A 207 1.22 -28.51 51.57
C GLU A 207 -0.07 -28.50 50.76
N LYS A 208 -1.17 -28.00 51.35
CA LYS A 208 -2.46 -27.86 50.65
C LYS A 208 -2.42 -26.79 49.57
N PHE A 209 -1.69 -25.69 49.80
CA PHE A 209 -1.47 -24.68 48.78
C PHE A 209 -0.66 -25.24 47.61
N VAL A 210 0.46 -25.93 47.89
CA VAL A 210 1.29 -26.60 46.88
C VAL A 210 0.45 -27.61 46.09
N GLU A 211 -0.32 -28.46 46.77
CA GLU A 211 -1.21 -29.44 46.13
C GLU A 211 -2.25 -28.76 45.23
N ALA A 212 -2.83 -27.64 45.67
CA ALA A 212 -3.81 -26.88 44.89
C ALA A 212 -3.18 -26.30 43.61
N VAL A 213 -1.95 -25.79 43.71
CA VAL A 213 -1.21 -25.23 42.56
C VAL A 213 -0.77 -26.32 41.58
N GLU A 214 -0.22 -27.43 42.06
CA GLU A 214 0.25 -28.53 41.20
C GLU A 214 -0.89 -29.30 40.52
N ASN A 215 -1.93 -29.65 41.28
CA ASN A 215 -3.04 -30.45 40.77
C ASN A 215 -4.15 -29.61 40.13
N ARG A 216 -4.01 -28.27 40.12
CA ARG A 216 -5.06 -27.32 39.71
C ARG A 216 -6.40 -27.66 40.38
N LYS A 217 -6.39 -27.97 41.68
CA LYS A 217 -7.59 -28.35 42.45
C LYS A 217 -8.35 -27.13 42.93
N TRP A 218 -9.65 -27.08 42.63
CA TRP A 218 -10.49 -25.88 42.68
C TRP A 218 -11.16 -25.62 44.04
N ASP A 219 -11.11 -26.59 44.96
CA ASP A 219 -11.90 -26.58 46.20
C ASP A 219 -11.21 -25.89 47.39
N ILE A 220 -9.89 -25.64 47.32
CA ILE A 220 -9.06 -25.13 48.44
C ILE A 220 -8.52 -23.73 48.14
N VAL A 221 -8.01 -23.53 46.93
CA VAL A 221 -7.59 -22.25 46.36
C VAL A 221 -8.24 -22.20 44.97
N PRO A 222 -8.81 -21.08 44.51
CA PRO A 222 -9.24 -20.99 43.13
C PRO A 222 -8.03 -21.27 42.22
N PRO A 223 -8.24 -21.91 41.06
CA PRO A 223 -7.13 -22.26 40.18
C PRO A 223 -6.34 -21.01 39.83
N ILE A 224 -5.06 -21.04 40.14
CA ILE A 224 -4.16 -19.97 39.76
C ILE A 224 -3.76 -20.22 38.30
N PRO A 225 -4.15 -19.37 37.33
CA PRO A 225 -3.70 -19.54 35.96
C PRO A 225 -2.20 -19.26 35.92
N LEU A 226 -1.44 -20.31 35.64
CA LEU A 226 0.00 -20.24 35.46
C LEU A 226 0.32 -20.23 33.97
N ASP A 227 1.28 -19.41 33.57
CA ASP A 227 1.83 -19.47 32.22
C ASP A 227 2.68 -20.75 32.00
N GLY A 228 3.19 -20.95 30.78
CA GLY A 228 4.02 -22.11 30.45
C GLY A 228 5.32 -22.23 31.25
N GLN A 229 5.70 -21.19 32.02
CA GLN A 229 6.85 -21.19 32.92
C GLN A 229 6.43 -21.33 34.39
N GLY A 230 5.15 -21.55 34.69
CA GLY A 230 4.67 -21.66 36.06
C GLY A 230 4.49 -20.30 36.78
N ASN A 231 4.48 -19.18 36.04
CA ASN A 231 4.35 -17.86 36.62
C ASN A 231 2.88 -17.42 36.67
N MET A 232 2.49 -16.78 37.77
CA MET A 232 1.21 -16.09 37.92
C MET A 232 1.38 -14.61 37.59
N ILE A 233 0.62 -14.10 36.62
CA ILE A 233 0.62 -12.68 36.27
C ILE A 233 0.01 -11.87 37.42
N ILE A 234 0.72 -10.83 37.84
CA ILE A 234 0.30 -9.91 38.91
C ILE A 234 -0.78 -8.98 38.35
N ASN A 235 -1.95 -9.00 38.96
CA ASN A 235 -3.04 -8.08 38.63
C ASN A 235 -2.94 -6.82 39.49
N TYR A 236 -2.05 -5.90 39.10
CA TYR A 236 -1.80 -4.67 39.85
C TYR A 236 -3.08 -3.88 40.11
N VAL A 237 -3.31 -3.53 41.39
CA VAL A 237 -4.51 -2.80 41.81
C VAL A 237 -4.43 -1.31 41.45
N GLY A 238 -3.22 -0.78 41.25
CA GLY A 238 -3.01 0.59 40.78
C GLY A 238 -1.55 1.04 40.85
N PRO A 239 -1.28 2.35 40.68
CA PRO A 239 0.07 2.91 40.70
C PRO A 239 0.69 2.85 42.11
N PRO A 240 2.03 2.98 42.21
CA PRO A 240 2.74 2.94 43.49
C PRO A 240 2.24 4.03 44.43
N ALA A 241 2.11 3.70 45.73
CA ALA A 241 1.70 4.63 46.78
C ALA A 241 2.89 5.20 47.57
N THR A 242 4.10 4.75 47.22
CA THR A 242 5.38 5.25 47.67
C THR A 242 5.65 6.69 47.21
N TRP A 243 6.77 7.26 47.69
CA TRP A 243 7.08 8.67 47.45
C TRP A 243 7.55 8.91 46.02
N ILE A 244 7.05 10.00 45.43
CA ILE A 244 7.48 10.50 44.12
C ILE A 244 8.24 11.82 44.29
N LYS A 245 9.27 12.01 43.46
CA LYS A 245 10.09 13.21 43.46
C LYS A 245 9.36 14.31 42.70
N GLN A 246 9.00 15.37 43.41
CA GLN A 246 8.31 16.52 42.84
C GLN A 246 9.29 17.40 42.04
N PRO A 247 8.81 18.26 41.13
CA PRO A 247 9.67 19.17 40.35
C PRO A 247 10.54 20.10 41.21
N ASN A 248 10.10 20.40 42.44
CA ASN A 248 10.85 21.19 43.43
C ASN A 248 11.95 20.37 44.15
N GLY A 249 12.12 19.09 43.82
CA GLY A 249 13.09 18.18 44.43
C GLY A 249 12.60 17.46 45.68
N GLU A 250 11.40 17.77 46.21
CA GLU A 250 10.87 17.15 47.42
C GLU A 250 10.19 15.80 47.15
N TRP A 251 10.36 14.86 48.09
CA TRP A 251 9.70 13.55 48.04
C TRP A 251 8.36 13.59 48.77
N THR A 252 7.25 13.43 48.04
CA THR A 252 5.88 13.44 48.60
C THR A 252 5.16 12.14 48.28
N GLN A 253 4.22 11.74 49.14
CA GLN A 253 3.49 10.49 48.96
C GLN A 253 2.62 10.58 47.70
N ASN A 254 2.63 9.54 46.86
CA ASN A 254 1.80 9.54 45.68
C ASN A 254 0.31 9.46 46.06
N LYS A 255 -0.42 10.56 45.87
CA LYS A 255 -1.87 10.64 46.14
C LYS A 255 -2.70 9.72 45.25
N GLU A 256 -2.13 9.28 44.12
CA GLU A 256 -2.77 8.32 43.23
C GLU A 256 -2.54 6.86 43.63
N GLY A 257 -1.66 6.62 44.60
CA GLY A 257 -1.35 5.30 45.12
C GLY A 257 -2.58 4.55 45.62
N THR A 258 -2.60 3.23 45.40
CA THR A 258 -3.78 2.40 45.75
C THR A 258 -3.58 1.58 47.02
N ILE A 259 -2.34 1.25 47.38
CA ILE A 259 -2.02 0.48 48.59
C ILE A 259 -1.74 1.46 49.74
N ASN A 260 -2.21 1.14 50.95
CA ASN A 260 -1.96 1.98 52.12
C ASN A 260 -0.49 1.88 52.53
N THR A 261 0.29 2.93 52.24
CA THR A 261 1.73 2.98 52.52
C THR A 261 2.06 3.98 53.62
N TYR A 262 2.85 3.57 54.61
CA TYR A 262 3.28 4.39 55.75
C TYR A 262 4.81 4.42 55.91
N ARG A 263 5.35 5.52 56.45
CA ARG A 263 6.76 5.62 56.86
C ARG A 263 6.98 4.86 58.15
N SER A 264 8.02 4.04 58.22
CA SER A 264 8.40 3.35 59.45
C SER A 264 8.65 4.33 60.62
N SER A 265 9.28 5.48 60.36
CA SER A 265 9.56 6.53 61.36
C SER A 265 8.30 7.04 62.07
N LYS A 266 7.19 7.17 61.34
CA LYS A 266 5.88 7.55 61.88
C LYS A 266 5.25 6.45 62.75
N ILE A 267 5.53 5.19 62.43
CA ILE A 267 5.05 4.05 63.20
C ILE A 267 5.85 3.87 64.49
N THR A 268 7.17 4.01 64.44
CA THR A 268 8.03 3.87 65.64
C THR A 268 8.05 5.12 66.53
N GLY A 269 7.51 6.26 66.06
CA GLY A 269 7.41 7.52 66.80
C GLY A 269 6.05 7.74 67.48
N GLU A 270 5.77 8.98 67.91
CA GLU A 270 4.56 9.32 68.68
C GLU A 270 3.24 9.14 67.90
N GLU A 271 3.26 9.20 66.56
CA GLU A 271 2.05 9.09 65.72
C GLU A 271 1.35 7.72 65.82
N SER A 272 2.06 6.61 66.07
CA SER A 272 1.42 5.29 66.24
C SER A 272 0.56 5.18 67.50
N SER A 273 0.76 6.09 68.47
CA SER A 273 -0.10 6.21 69.65
C SER A 273 -1.51 6.68 69.29
N GLN A 274 -1.69 7.30 68.11
CA GLN A 274 -2.98 7.77 67.62
C GLN A 274 -3.77 6.68 66.87
N TRP A 275 -3.12 5.56 66.51
CA TRP A 275 -3.81 4.43 65.87
C TRP A 275 -4.65 3.66 66.89
N PRO A 276 -5.92 3.32 66.57
CA PRO A 276 -6.71 2.40 67.38
C PRO A 276 -5.96 1.11 67.69
N GLU A 277 -6.23 0.48 68.84
CA GLU A 277 -5.56 -0.77 69.24
C GLU A 277 -5.72 -1.90 68.21
N ASP A 278 -6.88 -1.97 67.54
CA ASP A 278 -7.20 -2.98 66.52
C ASP A 278 -6.90 -2.50 65.08
N PHE A 279 -6.10 -1.45 64.88
CA PHE A 279 -5.91 -0.85 63.55
C PHE A 279 -5.35 -1.82 62.49
N LEU A 280 -4.47 -2.74 62.90
CA LEU A 280 -3.84 -3.75 62.03
C LEU A 280 -4.47 -5.14 62.14
N LYS A 281 -5.58 -5.26 62.88
CA LYS A 281 -6.28 -6.53 63.08
C LYS A 281 -6.64 -7.18 61.74
N ASP A 282 -6.30 -8.47 61.61
CA ASP A 282 -6.52 -9.30 60.41
C ASP A 282 -5.78 -8.84 59.14
N LYS A 283 -4.90 -7.83 59.22
CA LYS A 283 -4.18 -7.29 58.06
C LYS A 283 -2.79 -7.90 57.88
N LEU A 284 -2.38 -7.95 56.62
CA LEU A 284 -0.99 -8.19 56.24
C LEU A 284 -0.22 -6.86 56.31
N VAL A 285 0.92 -6.87 57.01
CA VAL A 285 1.85 -5.73 57.01
C VAL A 285 3.14 -6.14 56.34
N ILE A 286 3.45 -5.55 55.19
CA ILE A 286 4.71 -5.79 54.47
C ILE A 286 5.68 -4.65 54.79
N VAL A 287 6.85 -4.99 55.35
CA VAL A 287 7.90 -4.03 55.68
C VAL A 287 9.01 -4.14 54.66
N GLY A 288 9.29 -3.05 53.93
CA GLY A 288 10.35 -2.99 52.92
C GLY A 288 11.25 -1.77 53.05
N ASN A 289 12.34 -1.76 52.28
CA ASN A 289 13.23 -0.60 52.20
C ASN A 289 12.68 0.44 51.22
N GLY A 290 12.35 1.64 51.71
CA GLY A 290 11.79 2.74 50.91
C GLY A 290 12.73 3.92 50.68
N SER A 291 14.03 3.77 50.94
CA SER A 291 15.03 4.85 50.77
C SER A 291 15.30 5.20 49.28
N GLU A 292 15.80 6.40 48.97
CA GLU A 292 16.24 6.79 47.61
C GLU A 292 17.38 5.89 47.09
N PHE A 293 18.13 5.26 48.00
CA PHE A 293 19.22 4.33 47.71
C PHE A 293 18.78 2.86 47.63
N ALA A 294 17.48 2.56 47.78
CA ALA A 294 17.00 1.21 47.66
C ALA A 294 17.31 0.63 46.27
N VAL A 295 17.97 -0.54 46.27
CA VAL A 295 18.26 -1.33 45.07
C VAL A 295 16.98 -2.04 44.57
N ASP A 296 15.99 -2.19 45.44
CA ASP A 296 14.77 -2.97 45.23
C ASP A 296 13.61 -2.13 44.64
N ARG A 297 13.89 -1.48 43.50
CA ARG A 297 12.96 -0.63 42.75
C ARG A 297 12.72 -1.20 41.36
N PHE A 298 11.45 -1.29 40.95
CA PHE A 298 11.05 -1.96 39.72
C PHE A 298 10.20 -1.08 38.81
N ILE A 299 10.42 -1.24 37.50
CA ILE A 299 9.48 -0.81 36.48
C ILE A 299 8.27 -1.76 36.53
N THR A 300 7.07 -1.20 36.57
CA THR A 300 5.80 -1.92 36.58
C THR A 300 4.87 -1.33 35.52
N PRO A 301 3.68 -1.91 35.27
CA PRO A 301 2.73 -1.36 34.29
C PRO A 301 2.34 0.11 34.50
N PHE A 302 2.55 0.66 35.70
CA PHE A 302 2.25 2.06 36.04
C PHE A 302 3.48 2.99 35.97
N TYR A 303 4.65 2.47 35.59
CA TYR A 303 5.88 3.27 35.54
C TYR A 303 5.80 4.34 34.44
N ASN A 304 6.19 5.55 34.82
CA ASN A 304 6.26 6.72 33.99
C ASN A 304 7.57 7.47 34.29
N ASN A 305 8.43 7.53 33.27
CA ASN A 305 9.75 8.14 33.38
C ASN A 305 9.70 9.63 33.78
N ALA A 306 8.64 10.36 33.41
CA ALA A 306 8.48 11.78 33.76
C ALA A 306 8.20 12.00 35.26
N GLN A 307 7.58 11.01 35.92
CA GLN A 307 7.24 11.07 37.35
C GLN A 307 8.23 10.30 38.24
N ASN A 308 9.17 9.56 37.63
CA ASN A 308 10.14 8.71 38.31
C ASN A 308 9.49 7.80 39.39
N ASN A 309 8.31 7.27 39.08
CA ASN A 309 7.42 6.55 40.00
C ASN A 309 7.75 5.05 40.02
N TRP A 310 8.95 4.71 40.47
CA TRP A 310 9.34 3.33 40.71
C TRP A 310 8.43 2.66 41.73
N MET A 311 8.10 1.39 41.53
CA MET A 311 7.42 0.59 42.55
C MET A 311 8.46 -0.23 43.31
N TYR A 312 8.44 -0.15 44.63
CA TYR A 312 9.37 -0.89 45.48
C TYR A 312 8.93 -2.35 45.64
N GLY A 313 9.85 -3.28 45.90
CA GLY A 313 9.55 -4.72 45.98
C GLY A 313 8.42 -5.06 46.96
N ALA A 314 8.39 -4.41 48.13
CA ALA A 314 7.30 -4.55 49.09
C ALA A 314 5.91 -4.22 48.51
N GLU A 315 5.80 -3.19 47.67
CA GLU A 315 4.54 -2.87 46.97
C GLU A 315 4.23 -3.87 45.85
N VAL A 316 5.25 -4.39 45.16
CA VAL A 316 5.05 -5.44 44.15
C VAL A 316 4.56 -6.74 44.80
N HIS A 317 5.16 -7.14 45.92
CA HIS A 317 4.73 -8.28 46.72
C HIS A 317 3.32 -8.09 47.28
N ALA A 318 2.96 -6.87 47.71
CA ALA A 318 1.61 -6.53 48.11
C ALA A 318 0.61 -6.73 46.96
N ASN A 319 0.92 -6.27 45.74
CA ASN A 319 0.08 -6.50 44.56
C ASN A 319 -0.04 -8.00 44.20
N ALA A 320 1.05 -8.76 44.32
CA ALA A 320 1.04 -10.20 44.10
C ALA A 320 0.16 -10.94 45.13
N PHE A 321 0.25 -10.55 46.40
CA PHE A 321 -0.61 -11.06 47.47
C PHE A 321 -2.09 -10.69 47.22
N LEU A 322 -2.37 -9.43 46.87
CA LEU A 322 -3.73 -8.97 46.55
C LEU A 322 -4.33 -9.68 45.33
N THR A 323 -3.50 -10.13 44.38
CA THR A 323 -3.95 -10.96 43.25
C THR A 323 -4.50 -12.30 43.74
N LEU A 324 -3.78 -12.95 44.68
CA LEU A 324 -4.20 -14.21 45.32
C LEU A 324 -5.44 -14.02 46.20
N LEU A 325 -5.41 -13.00 47.06
CA LEU A 325 -6.46 -12.73 48.05
C LEU A 325 -7.79 -12.39 47.39
N ASN A 326 -7.78 -11.48 46.42
CA ASN A 326 -8.99 -11.06 45.71
C ASN A 326 -9.43 -12.05 44.63
N LYS A 327 -8.63 -13.08 44.34
CA LYS A 327 -8.90 -14.08 43.31
C LYS A 327 -9.08 -13.47 41.91
N ARG A 328 -8.46 -12.31 41.66
CA ARG A 328 -8.55 -11.56 40.40
C ARG A 328 -7.35 -11.90 39.52
N PHE A 329 -7.34 -13.10 38.96
CA PHE A 329 -6.23 -13.57 38.15
C PHE A 329 -6.26 -13.02 36.72
N LEU A 330 -5.09 -12.97 36.09
CA LEU A 330 -4.94 -12.65 34.67
C LEU A 330 -4.49 -13.88 33.88
N GLU A 331 -5.24 -14.23 32.83
CA GLU A 331 -4.96 -15.38 31.97
C GLU A 331 -4.74 -14.93 30.52
N LYS A 332 -3.73 -15.49 29.85
CA LYS A 332 -3.52 -15.26 28.41
C LYS A 332 -4.58 -15.99 27.59
N SER A 333 -5.19 -15.29 26.64
CA SER A 333 -6.13 -15.92 25.71
C SER A 333 -5.47 -17.02 24.86
N SER A 334 -6.28 -17.98 24.39
CA SER A 334 -5.80 -19.08 23.54
C SER A 334 -5.18 -18.56 22.24
N PRO A 335 -3.95 -19.01 21.88
CA PRO A 335 -3.32 -18.63 20.61
C PRO A 335 -4.15 -19.02 19.39
N THR A 336 -4.87 -20.14 19.45
CA THR A 336 -5.74 -20.62 18.36
C THR A 336 -6.94 -19.69 18.13
N VAL A 337 -7.55 -19.20 19.22
CA VAL A 337 -8.67 -18.25 19.14
C VAL A 337 -8.18 -16.93 18.54
N THR A 338 -7.03 -16.43 19.00
CA THR A 338 -6.39 -15.23 18.46
C THR A 338 -6.14 -15.36 16.95
N PHE A 339 -5.56 -16.49 16.52
CA PHE A 339 -5.30 -16.75 15.11
C PHE A 339 -6.58 -16.82 14.27
N ALA A 340 -7.63 -17.46 14.77
CA ALA A 340 -8.92 -17.55 14.09
C ALA A 340 -9.57 -16.16 13.89
N ILE A 341 -9.51 -15.28 14.90
CA ILE A 341 -10.01 -13.91 14.81
C ILE A 341 -9.18 -13.09 13.81
N ALA A 342 -7.85 -13.20 13.86
CA ALA A 342 -6.97 -12.54 12.89
C ALA A 342 -7.28 -12.97 11.45
N LEU A 343 -7.46 -14.27 11.22
CA LEU A 343 -7.85 -14.82 9.91
C LEU A 343 -9.18 -14.24 9.43
N LEU A 344 -10.19 -14.21 10.30
CA LEU A 344 -11.50 -13.63 10.00
C LEU A 344 -11.38 -12.15 9.62
N PHE A 345 -10.57 -11.38 10.34
CA PHE A 345 -10.40 -9.94 10.09
C PHE A 345 -9.64 -9.67 8.80
N CYS A 346 -8.59 -10.46 8.51
CA CYS A 346 -7.92 -10.41 7.21
C CYS A 346 -8.89 -10.75 6.07
N PHE A 347 -9.78 -11.72 6.26
CA PHE A 347 -10.83 -12.02 5.28
C PHE A 347 -11.81 -10.85 5.08
N LEU A 348 -12.27 -10.22 6.17
CA LEU A 348 -13.13 -9.02 6.11
C LEU A 348 -12.45 -7.85 5.41
N MET A 349 -11.14 -7.66 5.61
CA MET A 349 -10.36 -6.66 4.90
C MET A 349 -10.38 -6.91 3.39
N VAL A 350 -10.10 -8.14 2.96
CA VAL A 350 -10.13 -8.46 1.52
C VAL A 350 -11.55 -8.35 0.94
N TRP A 351 -12.57 -8.71 1.70
CA TRP A 351 -13.95 -8.50 1.30
C TRP A 351 -14.25 -6.99 1.12
N ALA A 352 -13.77 -6.14 2.03
CA ALA A 352 -13.93 -4.69 1.95
C ALA A 352 -13.24 -4.11 0.71
N THR A 353 -12.01 -4.56 0.40
CA THR A 353 -11.27 -4.23 -0.83
C THR A 353 -12.07 -4.52 -2.11
N VAL A 354 -12.93 -5.55 -2.11
CA VAL A 354 -13.75 -5.92 -3.28
C VAL A 354 -15.07 -5.16 -3.32
N ARG A 355 -15.63 -4.81 -2.16
CA ARG A 355 -16.99 -4.27 -2.04
C ARG A 355 -17.04 -2.74 -2.00
N PHE A 356 -16.01 -2.11 -1.49
CA PHE A 356 -15.94 -0.67 -1.24
C PHE A 356 -14.78 -0.02 -2.00
N GLY A 357 -14.82 1.30 -2.15
CA GLY A 357 -13.65 2.08 -2.56
C GLY A 357 -12.68 2.31 -1.40
N PHE A 358 -11.55 2.98 -1.69
CA PHE A 358 -10.48 3.26 -0.73
C PHE A 358 -10.96 3.79 0.63
N MET A 359 -11.88 4.76 0.65
CA MET A 359 -12.40 5.33 1.90
C MET A 359 -13.23 4.33 2.71
N GLY A 360 -13.95 3.42 2.05
CA GLY A 360 -14.72 2.38 2.73
C GLY A 360 -13.83 1.28 3.30
N GLU A 361 -12.74 0.93 2.63
CA GLU A 361 -11.75 -0.02 3.16
C GLU A 361 -11.07 0.52 4.44
N ILE A 362 -10.69 1.81 4.44
CA ILE A 362 -10.20 2.50 5.64
C ILE A 362 -11.24 2.46 6.77
N GLY A 363 -12.50 2.72 6.45
CA GLY A 363 -13.60 2.66 7.42
C GLY A 363 -13.72 1.28 8.08
N VAL A 364 -13.65 0.21 7.28
CA VAL A 364 -13.68 -1.17 7.81
C VAL A 364 -12.46 -1.45 8.69
N ALA A 365 -11.26 -1.04 8.28
CA ALA A 365 -10.05 -1.21 9.09
C ALA A 365 -10.19 -0.56 10.48
N TRP A 366 -10.66 0.70 10.53
CA TRP A 366 -10.88 1.39 11.80
C TRP A 366 -11.92 0.71 12.69
N VAL A 367 -13.04 0.25 12.11
CA VAL A 367 -14.07 -0.48 12.86
C VAL A 367 -13.48 -1.75 13.49
N LEU A 368 -12.70 -2.52 12.73
CA LEU A 368 -12.04 -3.74 13.25
C LEU A 368 -11.02 -3.43 14.34
N LEU A 369 -10.24 -2.35 14.20
CA LEU A 369 -9.26 -1.94 15.21
C LEU A 369 -9.93 -1.47 16.51
N ILE A 370 -10.95 -0.59 16.40
CA ILE A 370 -11.72 -0.11 17.55
C ILE A 370 -12.37 -1.31 18.27
N PHE A 371 -12.97 -2.22 17.51
CA PHE A 371 -13.55 -3.44 18.07
C PHE A 371 -12.51 -4.31 18.79
N THR A 372 -11.33 -4.52 18.19
CA THR A 372 -10.23 -5.32 18.79
C THR A 372 -9.81 -4.75 20.14
N TRP A 373 -9.56 -3.43 20.21
CA TRP A 373 -9.10 -2.77 21.42
C TRP A 373 -10.20 -2.66 22.47
N GLY A 374 -11.45 -2.40 22.06
CA GLY A 374 -12.61 -2.41 22.96
C GLY A 374 -12.85 -3.81 23.55
N LEU A 375 -12.75 -4.86 22.73
CA LEU A 375 -12.84 -6.25 23.19
C LEU A 375 -11.69 -6.60 24.14
N SER A 376 -10.47 -6.19 23.82
CA SER A 376 -9.30 -6.40 24.69
C SER A 376 -9.48 -5.76 26.05
N TYR A 377 -9.94 -4.50 26.09
CA TYR A 377 -10.24 -3.79 27.33
C TYR A 377 -11.33 -4.48 28.14
N TYR A 378 -12.44 -4.85 27.51
CA TYR A 378 -13.55 -5.55 28.18
C TYR A 378 -13.09 -6.89 28.77
N LEU A 379 -12.40 -7.71 27.98
CA LEU A 379 -11.87 -9.00 28.42
C LEU A 379 -10.88 -8.85 29.57
N PHE A 380 -10.02 -7.84 29.52
CA PHE A 380 -9.06 -7.57 30.59
C PHE A 380 -9.72 -7.06 31.88
N ALA A 381 -10.62 -6.08 31.78
CA ALA A 381 -11.25 -5.44 32.93
C ALA A 381 -12.26 -6.35 33.65
N GLU A 382 -13.11 -7.05 32.88
CA GLU A 382 -14.24 -7.83 33.42
C GLU A 382 -13.93 -9.32 33.56
N LYS A 383 -13.09 -9.88 32.69
CA LYS A 383 -12.81 -11.33 32.65
C LYS A 383 -11.40 -11.70 33.09
N GLY A 384 -10.52 -10.72 33.29
CA GLY A 384 -9.12 -10.98 33.57
C GLY A 384 -8.39 -11.68 32.42
N ILE A 385 -8.85 -11.54 31.18
CA ILE A 385 -8.23 -12.19 30.03
C ILE A 385 -7.32 -11.19 29.32
N TRP A 386 -6.04 -11.50 29.24
CA TRP A 386 -5.08 -10.81 28.39
C TRP A 386 -5.26 -11.27 26.94
N PHE A 387 -5.88 -10.40 26.15
CA PHE A 387 -6.08 -10.57 24.71
C PHE A 387 -4.97 -9.84 23.92
N PRO A 388 -4.22 -10.52 23.03
CA PRO A 388 -3.09 -9.94 22.29
C PRO A 388 -3.57 -9.05 21.13
N ALA A 389 -4.03 -7.85 21.46
CA ALA A 389 -4.64 -6.92 20.51
C ALA A 389 -3.68 -6.41 19.43
N TRP A 390 -2.38 -6.29 19.73
CA TRP A 390 -1.39 -5.82 18.76
C TRP A 390 -1.17 -6.82 17.64
N SER A 391 -1.22 -8.12 17.95
CA SER A 391 -1.08 -9.22 16.99
C SER A 391 -2.14 -9.13 15.89
N ILE A 392 -3.40 -8.87 16.27
CA ILE A 392 -4.51 -8.68 15.33
C ILE A 392 -4.37 -7.34 14.60
N THR A 393 -3.98 -6.27 15.30
CA THR A 393 -3.76 -4.94 14.71
C THR A 393 -2.76 -4.99 13.56
N ILE A 394 -1.63 -5.68 13.75
CA ILE A 394 -0.59 -5.84 12.71
C ILE A 394 -1.11 -6.68 11.55
N ALA A 395 -1.83 -7.77 11.81
CA ALA A 395 -2.42 -8.60 10.78
C ALA A 395 -3.39 -7.80 9.88
N VAL A 396 -4.22 -6.94 10.48
CA VAL A 396 -5.15 -6.05 9.76
C VAL A 396 -4.39 -4.99 8.95
N ILE A 397 -3.40 -4.32 9.56
CA ILE A 397 -2.58 -3.30 8.86
C ILE A 397 -1.85 -3.92 7.67
N PHE A 398 -1.23 -5.09 7.86
CA PHE A 398 -0.51 -5.77 6.79
C PHE A 398 -1.45 -6.25 5.68
N ALA A 399 -2.64 -6.77 6.03
CA ALA A 399 -3.67 -7.13 5.06
C ALA A 399 -4.09 -5.90 4.23
N TYR A 400 -4.37 -4.77 4.88
CA TYR A 400 -4.71 -3.48 4.23
C TYR A 400 -3.64 -3.02 3.22
N PHE A 401 -2.36 -3.00 3.63
CA PHE A 401 -1.29 -2.57 2.73
C PHE A 401 -1.12 -3.56 1.57
N SER A 402 -1.20 -4.86 1.83
CA SER A 402 -1.09 -5.90 0.80
C SER A 402 -2.21 -5.80 -0.24
N THR A 403 -3.45 -5.60 0.20
CA THR A 403 -4.60 -5.41 -0.69
C THR A 403 -4.49 -4.12 -1.50
N SER A 404 -4.13 -3.01 -0.84
CA SER A 404 -3.96 -1.71 -1.48
C SER A 404 -2.86 -1.72 -2.55
N ILE A 405 -1.71 -2.32 -2.25
CA ILE A 405 -0.60 -2.48 -3.20
C ILE A 405 -1.06 -3.33 -4.39
N TYR A 406 -1.73 -4.46 -4.14
CA TYR A 406 -2.24 -5.33 -5.20
C TYR A 406 -3.22 -4.60 -6.12
N GLN A 407 -4.13 -3.79 -5.57
CA GLN A 407 -5.05 -2.98 -6.36
C GLN A 407 -4.29 -1.97 -7.23
N ALA A 408 -3.36 -1.21 -6.66
CA ALA A 408 -2.59 -0.21 -7.39
C ALA A 408 -1.84 -0.81 -8.60
N PHE A 409 -1.15 -1.94 -8.40
CA PHE A 409 -0.46 -2.65 -9.49
C PHE A 409 -1.44 -3.18 -10.55
N THR A 410 -2.60 -3.69 -10.13
CA THR A 410 -3.61 -4.23 -11.06
C THR A 410 -4.25 -3.12 -11.89
N GLU A 411 -4.53 -1.98 -11.29
CA GLU A 411 -5.05 -0.79 -11.97
C GLU A 411 -4.06 -0.23 -12.98
N GLU A 412 -2.78 -0.11 -12.60
CA GLU A 412 -1.75 0.38 -13.51
C GLU A 412 -1.56 -0.56 -14.71
N LYS A 413 -1.56 -1.87 -14.46
CA LYS A 413 -1.49 -2.87 -15.54
C LYS A 413 -2.68 -2.75 -16.49
N ASN A 414 -3.90 -2.58 -15.97
CA ASN A 414 -5.09 -2.39 -16.79
C ASN A 414 -5.01 -1.11 -17.63
N LYS A 415 -4.57 0.02 -17.04
CA LYS A 415 -4.37 1.29 -17.75
C LYS A 415 -3.35 1.15 -18.88
N LYS A 416 -2.20 0.52 -18.62
CA LYS A 416 -1.18 0.25 -19.64
C LYS A 416 -1.71 -0.65 -20.76
N GLN A 417 -2.49 -1.67 -20.41
CA GLN A 417 -3.05 -2.60 -21.38
C GLN A 417 -4.05 -1.89 -22.31
N ILE A 418 -4.96 -1.09 -21.74
CA ILE A 418 -5.91 -0.26 -22.48
C ILE A 418 -5.16 0.70 -23.41
N LYS A 419 -4.18 1.45 -22.89
CA LYS A 419 -3.34 2.36 -23.68
C LYS A 419 -2.66 1.64 -24.85
N SER A 420 -2.09 0.45 -24.62
CA SER A 420 -1.42 -0.32 -25.67
C SER A 420 -2.36 -0.82 -26.77
N MET A 421 -3.64 -1.05 -26.46
CA MET A 421 -4.63 -1.44 -27.46
C MET A 421 -5.01 -0.25 -28.34
N PHE A 422 -5.23 0.92 -27.74
CA PHE A 422 -5.61 2.14 -28.47
C PHE A 422 -4.46 2.77 -29.26
N SER A 423 -3.20 2.65 -28.82
CA SER A 423 -2.02 3.15 -29.57
C SER A 423 -1.78 2.44 -30.91
N ARG A 424 -2.50 1.37 -31.22
CA ARG A 424 -2.44 0.71 -32.52
C ARG A 424 -3.27 1.42 -33.60
N TYR A 425 -4.22 2.26 -33.19
CA TYR A 425 -5.21 2.86 -34.08
C TYR A 425 -5.12 4.38 -34.15
N ALA A 426 -4.36 5.03 -33.25
CA ALA A 426 -4.25 6.47 -33.23
C ALA A 426 -2.90 6.95 -32.67
N PRO A 427 -2.47 8.18 -33.02
CA PRO A 427 -1.28 8.80 -32.45
C PRO A 427 -1.31 8.82 -30.91
N PRO A 428 -0.16 8.67 -30.23
CA PRO A 428 -0.09 8.58 -28.76
C PRO A 428 -0.80 9.73 -28.03
N ALA A 429 -0.72 10.95 -28.60
CA ALA A 429 -1.36 12.13 -28.05
C ALA A 429 -2.89 12.03 -27.97
N TYR A 430 -3.52 11.34 -28.93
CA TYR A 430 -4.98 11.14 -28.92
C TYR A 430 -5.39 10.07 -27.91
N VAL A 431 -4.62 8.99 -27.80
CA VAL A 431 -4.87 7.94 -26.79
C VAL A 431 -4.78 8.51 -25.38
N ASP A 432 -3.82 9.40 -25.13
CA ASP A 432 -3.69 10.08 -23.84
C ASP A 432 -4.87 11.02 -23.56
N ALA A 433 -5.44 11.66 -24.58
CA ALA A 433 -6.64 12.48 -24.46
C ALA A 433 -7.89 11.62 -24.16
N LEU A 434 -8.05 10.47 -24.82
CA LEU A 434 -9.17 9.54 -24.58
C LEU A 434 -9.13 8.89 -23.19
N VAL A 435 -7.94 8.55 -22.68
CA VAL A 435 -7.79 8.00 -21.32
C VAL A 435 -8.16 9.04 -20.26
N LYS A 436 -7.90 10.31 -20.52
CA LYS A 436 -8.28 11.41 -19.61
C LYS A 436 -9.78 11.72 -19.65
N ASP A 437 -10.41 11.57 -20.80
CA ASP A 437 -11.81 11.89 -21.00
C ASP A 437 -12.52 10.85 -21.88
N PRO A 438 -13.07 9.78 -21.26
CA PRO A 438 -13.78 8.72 -21.96
C PRO A 438 -15.10 9.17 -22.62
N SER A 439 -15.65 10.33 -22.23
CA SER A 439 -16.94 10.83 -22.77
C SER A 439 -16.86 11.17 -24.26
N LYS A 440 -15.64 11.38 -24.79
CA LYS A 440 -15.38 11.56 -26.22
C LYS A 440 -15.64 10.31 -27.08
N LEU A 441 -16.02 9.19 -26.46
CA LEU A 441 -16.40 7.93 -27.13
C LEU A 441 -17.90 7.80 -27.39
N GLU A 442 -18.72 8.80 -27.06
CA GLU A 442 -20.17 8.76 -27.33
C GLU A 442 -20.49 8.82 -28.83
N LEU A 443 -21.64 8.26 -29.22
CA LEU A 443 -22.15 8.27 -30.59
C LEU A 443 -22.45 9.69 -31.06
N GLY A 444 -22.05 10.02 -32.28
CA GLY A 444 -22.12 11.38 -32.83
C GLY A 444 -20.79 11.82 -33.41
N GLY A 445 -20.78 13.00 -34.01
CA GLY A 445 -19.58 13.57 -34.60
C GLY A 445 -19.67 15.09 -34.66
N GLU A 446 -18.50 15.71 -34.75
CA GLU A 446 -18.38 17.15 -34.90
C GLU A 446 -18.09 17.46 -36.37
N GLU A 447 -18.71 18.52 -36.90
CA GLU A 447 -18.33 19.02 -38.21
C GLU A 447 -16.93 19.66 -38.12
N LYS A 448 -15.99 19.12 -38.89
CA LYS A 448 -14.59 19.55 -38.91
C LYS A 448 -14.09 19.65 -40.35
N GLU A 449 -13.35 20.70 -40.63
CA GLU A 449 -12.53 20.75 -41.84
C GLU A 449 -11.32 19.84 -41.64
N ILE A 450 -11.16 18.85 -42.52
CA ILE A 450 -10.05 17.90 -42.48
C ILE A 450 -9.49 17.67 -43.87
N SER A 451 -8.29 17.12 -43.96
CA SER A 451 -7.74 16.59 -45.21
C SER A 451 -7.76 15.07 -45.20
N ILE A 452 -8.26 14.52 -46.30
CA ILE A 452 -8.58 13.11 -46.44
C ILE A 452 -7.67 12.54 -47.52
N LEU A 453 -6.96 11.48 -47.19
CA LEU A 453 -6.05 10.76 -48.08
C LEU A 453 -6.62 9.36 -48.31
N PHE A 454 -6.92 9.06 -49.57
CA PHE A 454 -7.21 7.71 -50.03
C PHE A 454 -6.02 7.21 -50.83
N SER A 455 -5.56 5.99 -50.55
CA SER A 455 -4.50 5.32 -51.29
C SER A 455 -4.96 3.93 -51.66
N ASP A 456 -4.68 3.46 -52.88
CA ASP A 456 -5.01 2.10 -53.32
C ASP A 456 -3.90 1.50 -54.17
N ILE A 457 -3.73 0.17 -54.17
CA ILE A 457 -2.66 -0.48 -54.96
C ILE A 457 -3.11 -0.62 -56.42
N GLU A 458 -2.25 -0.22 -57.34
CA GLU A 458 -2.49 -0.41 -58.76
C GLU A 458 -2.44 -1.90 -59.12
N GLY A 459 -3.55 -2.42 -59.69
CA GLY A 459 -3.60 -3.79 -60.20
C GLY A 459 -3.63 -4.86 -59.10
N PHE A 460 -4.09 -4.53 -57.88
CA PHE A 460 -4.08 -5.47 -56.77
C PHE A 460 -4.82 -6.77 -57.03
N THR A 461 -5.94 -6.75 -57.75
CA THR A 461 -6.66 -7.98 -58.15
C THR A 461 -5.73 -8.94 -58.89
N THR A 462 -5.00 -8.45 -59.89
CA THR A 462 -4.02 -9.24 -60.66
C THR A 462 -2.85 -9.72 -59.78
N ILE A 463 -2.39 -8.89 -58.83
CA ILE A 463 -1.36 -9.29 -57.86
C ILE A 463 -1.88 -10.40 -56.93
N SER A 464 -3.13 -10.31 -56.48
CA SER A 464 -3.76 -11.28 -55.58
C SER A 464 -4.00 -12.63 -56.24
N GLU A 465 -4.29 -12.64 -57.54
CA GLU A 465 -4.48 -13.87 -58.33
C GLU A 465 -3.16 -14.58 -58.66
N SER A 466 -2.04 -13.84 -58.69
CA SER A 466 -0.71 -14.38 -59.06
C SER A 466 0.14 -14.82 -57.88
N LEU A 467 -0.27 -14.51 -56.64
CA LEU A 467 0.47 -14.85 -55.42
C LEU A 467 -0.26 -15.89 -54.57
N SER A 468 0.51 -16.73 -53.87
CA SER A 468 -0.05 -17.58 -52.81
C SER A 468 -0.61 -16.70 -51.68
N PRO A 469 -1.70 -17.12 -50.98
CA PRO A 469 -2.31 -16.32 -49.91
C PRO A 469 -1.33 -15.85 -48.83
N ARG A 470 -0.35 -16.70 -48.46
CA ARG A 470 0.67 -16.34 -47.48
C ARG A 470 1.57 -15.19 -47.94
N LYS A 471 2.15 -15.30 -49.14
CA LYS A 471 2.99 -14.25 -49.73
C LYS A 471 2.21 -12.95 -49.96
N LEU A 472 0.94 -13.06 -50.36
CA LEU A 472 0.06 -11.90 -50.52
C LEU A 472 -0.13 -11.16 -49.18
N ILE A 473 -0.44 -11.88 -48.10
CA ILE A 473 -0.62 -11.30 -46.76
C ILE A 473 0.69 -10.70 -46.24
N GLU A 474 1.83 -11.37 -46.43
CA GLU A 474 3.14 -10.85 -46.01
C GLU A 474 3.47 -9.54 -46.74
N MET A 475 3.29 -9.49 -48.08
CA MET A 475 3.51 -8.29 -48.89
C MET A 475 2.54 -7.16 -48.53
N LEU A 476 1.25 -7.49 -48.38
CA LEU A 476 0.21 -6.51 -48.04
C LEU A 476 0.47 -5.89 -46.67
N ASN A 477 0.78 -6.70 -45.65
CA ASN A 477 1.09 -6.18 -44.31
C ASN A 477 2.33 -5.28 -44.32
N ASP A 478 3.38 -5.64 -45.06
CA ASP A 478 4.59 -4.81 -45.20
C ASP A 478 4.29 -3.48 -45.90
N TYR A 479 3.49 -3.50 -46.97
CA TYR A 479 3.01 -2.29 -47.66
C TYR A 479 2.18 -1.40 -46.71
N LEU A 480 1.12 -1.96 -46.09
CA LEU A 480 0.24 -1.21 -45.20
C LEU A 480 1.01 -0.62 -44.02
N ASN A 481 1.93 -1.38 -43.40
CA ASN A 481 2.78 -0.89 -42.32
C ASN A 481 3.67 0.27 -42.77
N THR A 482 4.36 0.12 -43.91
CA THR A 482 5.27 1.15 -44.44
C THR A 482 4.52 2.44 -44.71
N MET A 483 3.37 2.37 -45.39
CA MET A 483 2.57 3.55 -45.73
C MET A 483 1.96 4.20 -44.47
N THR A 484 1.44 3.41 -43.54
CA THR A 484 0.84 3.91 -42.29
C THR A 484 1.85 4.65 -41.43
N HIS A 485 3.11 4.16 -41.36
CA HIS A 485 4.17 4.87 -40.65
C HIS A 485 4.45 6.26 -41.23
N LEU A 486 4.43 6.41 -42.56
CA LEU A 486 4.65 7.71 -43.21
C LEU A 486 3.50 8.68 -42.93
N ILE A 487 2.27 8.19 -42.92
CA ILE A 487 1.08 8.97 -42.53
C ILE A 487 1.21 9.45 -41.08
N PHE A 488 1.57 8.57 -40.16
CA PHE A 488 1.74 8.92 -38.73
C PHE A 488 2.89 9.90 -38.50
N ASN A 489 4.00 9.78 -39.24
CA ASN A 489 5.13 10.72 -39.16
C ASN A 489 4.73 12.15 -39.57
N GLN A 490 3.71 12.30 -40.43
CA GLN A 490 3.14 13.59 -40.82
C GLN A 490 1.96 14.01 -39.92
N GLY A 491 1.73 13.32 -38.80
CA GLY A 491 0.66 13.63 -37.85
C GLY A 491 -0.74 13.20 -38.31
N GLY A 492 -0.84 12.41 -39.37
CA GLY A 492 -2.12 11.83 -39.82
C GLY A 492 -2.59 10.71 -38.90
N SER A 493 -3.89 10.43 -38.94
CA SER A 493 -4.53 9.31 -38.26
C SER A 493 -5.10 8.33 -39.28
N LEU A 494 -5.05 7.04 -38.97
CA LEU A 494 -5.62 5.99 -39.80
C LEU A 494 -7.12 5.92 -39.51
N ASP A 495 -7.94 6.11 -40.54
CA ASP A 495 -9.40 5.93 -40.44
C ASP A 495 -9.73 4.43 -40.55
N LYS A 496 -9.38 3.81 -41.68
CA LYS A 496 -9.54 2.37 -41.88
C LYS A 496 -8.70 1.83 -43.05
N TYR A 497 -8.56 0.50 -43.08
CA TYR A 497 -8.16 -0.23 -44.28
C TYR A 497 -9.39 -0.77 -45.00
N ILE A 498 -9.41 -0.71 -46.33
CA ILE A 498 -10.45 -1.30 -47.18
C ILE A 498 -9.76 -2.23 -48.19
N GLY A 499 -9.53 -3.49 -47.80
CA GLY A 499 -8.70 -4.40 -48.59
C GLY A 499 -7.25 -3.91 -48.62
N ASP A 500 -6.77 -3.55 -49.80
CA ASP A 500 -5.47 -2.93 -50.07
C ASP A 500 -5.46 -1.40 -49.98
N ALA A 501 -6.64 -0.78 -49.88
CA ALA A 501 -6.76 0.66 -49.75
C ALA A 501 -6.53 1.16 -48.31
N ILE A 502 -5.91 2.33 -48.20
CA ILE A 502 -5.67 3.06 -46.96
C ILE A 502 -6.51 4.33 -46.97
N VAL A 503 -7.32 4.51 -45.92
CA VAL A 503 -8.02 5.76 -45.65
C VAL A 503 -7.37 6.43 -44.45
N ALA A 504 -6.87 7.64 -44.64
CA ALA A 504 -6.25 8.42 -43.58
C ALA A 504 -6.81 9.84 -43.55
N VAL A 505 -6.78 10.43 -42.37
CA VAL A 505 -7.27 11.79 -42.11
C VAL A 505 -6.23 12.62 -41.39
N PHE A 506 -6.20 13.91 -41.71
CA PHE A 506 -5.34 14.92 -41.11
C PHE A 506 -6.22 16.05 -40.59
N GLY A 507 -5.92 16.57 -39.41
CA GLY A 507 -6.81 17.53 -38.72
C GLY A 507 -7.89 16.90 -37.84
N ALA A 508 -7.97 15.56 -37.80
CA ALA A 508 -8.82 14.81 -36.87
C ALA A 508 -8.10 13.53 -36.40
N PRO A 509 -8.42 13.01 -35.19
CA PRO A 509 -9.35 13.57 -34.19
C PRO A 509 -8.85 14.83 -33.49
N LEU A 510 -7.53 14.99 -33.42
CA LEU A 510 -6.91 16.16 -32.84
C LEU A 510 -6.78 17.25 -33.91
N PRO A 511 -7.06 18.52 -33.58
CA PRO A 511 -6.87 19.61 -34.51
C PRO A 511 -5.39 19.70 -34.89
N GLN A 512 -5.13 19.87 -36.18
CA GLN A 512 -3.79 19.97 -36.75
C GLN A 512 -3.76 21.19 -37.68
N ASN A 513 -2.90 22.16 -37.39
CA ASN A 513 -2.65 23.26 -38.31
C ASN A 513 -1.97 22.71 -39.58
N GLU A 514 -2.27 23.32 -40.73
CA GLU A 514 -1.70 22.91 -42.02
C GLU A 514 -1.97 21.42 -42.38
N HIS A 515 -3.09 20.85 -41.95
CA HIS A 515 -3.45 19.44 -42.21
C HIS A 515 -3.40 19.06 -43.70
N ALA A 516 -3.77 19.97 -44.61
CA ALA A 516 -3.66 19.77 -46.05
C ALA A 516 -2.22 19.64 -46.55
N LEU A 517 -1.29 20.39 -45.96
CA LEU A 517 0.13 20.32 -46.29
C LEU A 517 0.72 18.98 -45.83
N HIS A 518 0.39 18.56 -44.62
CA HIS A 518 0.83 17.28 -44.07
C HIS A 518 0.30 16.08 -44.87
N ALA A 519 -0.96 16.12 -45.32
CA ALA A 519 -1.51 15.11 -46.22
C ALA A 519 -0.73 15.04 -47.55
N CYS A 520 -0.44 16.20 -48.16
CA CYS A 520 0.37 16.28 -49.38
C CYS A 520 1.80 15.72 -49.17
N TYR A 521 2.44 16.07 -48.05
CA TYR A 521 3.78 15.58 -47.75
C TYR A 521 3.81 14.08 -47.46
N ALA A 522 2.77 13.54 -46.79
CA ALA A 522 2.63 12.11 -46.59
C ALA A 522 2.52 11.37 -47.93
N ALA A 523 1.69 11.86 -48.86
CA ALA A 523 1.56 11.25 -50.18
C ALA A 523 2.87 11.28 -50.98
N LEU A 524 3.61 12.39 -50.94
CA LEU A 524 4.93 12.49 -51.57
C LEU A 524 5.94 11.51 -50.94
N ASP A 525 5.95 11.40 -49.61
CA ASP A 525 6.82 10.45 -48.89
C ASP A 525 6.44 8.98 -49.20
N MET A 526 5.14 8.69 -49.33
CA MET A 526 4.63 7.37 -49.75
C MET A 526 5.14 7.00 -51.15
N GLN A 527 5.06 7.92 -52.12
CA GLN A 527 5.58 7.67 -53.47
C GLN A 527 7.10 7.48 -53.48
N LYS A 528 7.86 8.24 -52.68
CA LYS A 528 9.30 8.06 -52.50
C LYS A 528 9.62 6.68 -51.91
N ALA A 529 8.92 6.28 -50.85
CA ALA A 529 9.12 4.98 -50.20
C ALA A 529 8.76 3.81 -51.12
N LEU A 530 7.75 3.98 -51.99
CA LEU A 530 7.36 2.97 -52.98
C LEU A 530 8.45 2.70 -54.02
N ILE A 531 9.34 3.65 -54.31
CA ILE A 531 10.49 3.41 -55.20
C ILE A 531 11.41 2.34 -54.61
N GLU A 532 11.74 2.46 -53.33
CA GLU A 532 12.58 1.49 -52.62
C GLU A 532 11.82 0.18 -52.34
N PHE A 533 10.53 0.28 -51.99
CA PHE A 533 9.67 -0.89 -51.81
C PHE A 533 9.65 -1.76 -53.07
N ARG A 534 9.53 -1.15 -54.25
CA ARG A 534 9.54 -1.85 -55.54
C ARG A 534 10.84 -2.59 -55.81
N LYS A 535 12.00 -1.96 -55.55
CA LYS A 535 13.31 -2.60 -55.71
C LYS A 535 13.38 -3.85 -54.85
N ARG A 536 13.03 -3.71 -53.56
CA ARG A 536 13.00 -4.82 -52.60
C ARG A 536 12.04 -5.94 -53.01
N THR A 537 10.83 -5.62 -53.45
CA THR A 537 9.88 -6.65 -53.91
C THR A 537 10.38 -7.39 -55.14
N MET A 538 11.00 -6.68 -56.09
CA MET A 538 11.56 -7.31 -57.29
C MET A 538 12.74 -8.25 -56.97
N GLU A 539 13.62 -7.87 -56.04
CA GLU A 539 14.70 -8.73 -55.54
C GLU A 539 14.18 -10.01 -54.86
N MET A 540 13.00 -9.93 -54.24
CA MET A 540 12.33 -11.07 -53.61
C MET A 540 11.46 -11.89 -54.58
N GLY A 541 11.46 -11.56 -55.88
CA GLY A 541 10.63 -12.21 -56.89
C GLY A 541 9.12 -11.94 -56.74
N LEU A 542 8.74 -10.82 -56.10
CA LEU A 542 7.36 -10.35 -55.97
C LEU A 542 7.03 -9.28 -57.02
N PRO A 543 5.75 -9.14 -57.42
CA PRO A 543 5.32 -8.08 -58.33
C PRO A 543 5.69 -6.67 -57.84
N ALA A 544 6.00 -5.78 -58.76
CA ALA A 544 6.30 -4.39 -58.44
C ALA A 544 5.02 -3.66 -58.00
N VAL A 545 5.00 -3.16 -56.76
CA VAL A 545 3.84 -2.45 -56.18
C VAL A 545 3.87 -0.97 -56.52
N ARG A 546 2.76 -0.47 -57.07
CA ARG A 546 2.49 0.95 -57.27
C ARG A 546 1.19 1.29 -56.57
N SER A 547 1.03 2.55 -56.19
CA SER A 547 -0.18 3.00 -55.53
C SER A 547 -0.56 4.39 -56.01
N ARG A 548 -1.85 4.63 -56.16
CA ARG A 548 -2.40 5.94 -56.48
C ARG A 548 -2.96 6.55 -55.20
N VAL A 549 -2.88 7.87 -55.11
CA VAL A 549 -3.31 8.65 -53.96
C VAL A 549 -4.25 9.77 -54.41
N GLY A 550 -5.38 9.90 -53.73
CA GLY A 550 -6.33 10.99 -53.87
C GLY A 550 -6.42 11.81 -52.58
N ILE A 551 -6.29 13.13 -52.69
CA ILE A 551 -6.37 14.03 -51.51
C ILE A 551 -7.41 15.11 -51.72
N ASN A 552 -8.35 15.20 -50.78
CA ASN A 552 -9.32 16.29 -50.72
C ASN A 552 -9.34 16.93 -49.33
N THR A 553 -9.53 18.25 -49.28
CA THR A 553 -9.82 19.00 -48.06
C THR A 553 -11.27 19.47 -48.04
N GLY A 554 -11.91 19.47 -46.88
CA GLY A 554 -13.23 20.08 -46.68
C GLY A 554 -13.92 19.64 -45.40
N ASN A 555 -15.11 20.20 -45.17
CA ASN A 555 -15.91 19.89 -43.98
C ASN A 555 -16.53 18.50 -44.07
N VAL A 556 -16.36 17.71 -43.01
CA VAL A 556 -17.02 16.42 -42.83
C VAL A 556 -17.52 16.30 -41.41
N VAL A 557 -18.51 15.44 -41.18
CA VAL A 557 -18.88 15.03 -39.83
C VAL A 557 -17.93 13.89 -39.43
N PHE A 558 -17.09 14.13 -38.42
CA PHE A 558 -16.11 13.14 -37.94
C PHE A 558 -16.43 12.74 -36.50
N GLY A 559 -16.57 11.44 -36.24
CA GLY A 559 -16.91 10.92 -34.92
C GLY A 559 -17.27 9.44 -34.89
N ASN A 560 -17.92 8.98 -33.83
CA ASN A 560 -18.42 7.60 -33.72
C ASN A 560 -19.71 7.46 -34.53
N ILE A 561 -19.60 6.80 -35.69
CA ILE A 561 -20.68 6.67 -36.66
C ILE A 561 -21.04 5.20 -36.82
N GLY A 562 -22.33 4.87 -36.67
CA GLY A 562 -22.86 3.54 -36.88
C GLY A 562 -24.10 3.26 -36.04
N SER A 563 -24.28 2.00 -35.68
CA SER A 563 -25.33 1.53 -34.77
C SER A 563 -24.83 1.49 -33.32
N ASP A 564 -25.74 1.30 -32.38
CA ASP A 564 -25.47 1.00 -30.97
C ASP A 564 -24.67 -0.30 -30.76
N ILE A 565 -24.77 -1.25 -31.68
CA ILE A 565 -24.05 -2.54 -31.63
C ILE A 565 -22.67 -2.45 -32.28
N ARG A 566 -22.56 -1.67 -33.36
CA ARG A 566 -21.33 -1.52 -34.15
C ARG A 566 -21.23 -0.12 -34.73
N TYR A 567 -20.20 0.60 -34.33
CA TYR A 567 -19.84 1.93 -34.83
C TYR A 567 -18.34 2.01 -35.09
N ASP A 568 -17.97 2.81 -36.07
CA ASP A 568 -16.58 3.13 -36.41
C ASP A 568 -16.33 4.61 -36.10
N TYR A 569 -15.15 4.93 -35.59
CA TYR A 569 -14.74 6.32 -35.43
C TYR A 569 -14.19 6.83 -36.77
N THR A 570 -15.03 7.51 -37.56
CA THR A 570 -14.79 7.77 -38.99
C THR A 570 -15.44 9.07 -39.47
N GLY A 571 -15.11 9.50 -40.68
CA GLY A 571 -15.69 10.66 -41.33
C GLY A 571 -16.82 10.30 -42.30
N ILE A 572 -17.92 11.05 -42.29
CA ILE A 572 -18.94 11.02 -43.33
C ILE A 572 -19.10 12.42 -43.94
N GLY A 573 -19.15 12.45 -45.28
CA GLY A 573 -19.46 13.64 -46.04
C GLY A 573 -19.06 13.53 -47.49
N ASP A 574 -19.54 14.45 -48.32
CA ASP A 574 -19.20 14.52 -49.75
C ASP A 574 -17.70 14.63 -50.00
N HIS A 575 -16.97 15.29 -49.09
CA HIS A 575 -15.52 15.48 -49.19
C HIS A 575 -14.72 14.18 -48.97
N MET A 576 -15.24 13.20 -48.19
CA MET A 576 -14.66 11.85 -48.09
C MET A 576 -14.77 11.11 -49.42
N ASN A 577 -15.96 11.16 -50.02
CA ASN A 577 -16.22 10.51 -51.30
C ASN A 577 -15.40 11.12 -52.44
N LEU A 578 -15.17 12.44 -52.40
CA LEU A 578 -14.33 13.12 -53.39
C LEU A 578 -12.88 12.62 -53.34
N ALA A 579 -12.27 12.47 -52.16
CA ALA A 579 -10.90 11.95 -52.05
C ALA A 579 -10.74 10.55 -52.66
N SER A 580 -11.66 9.64 -52.36
CA SER A 580 -11.68 8.29 -52.95
C SER A 580 -11.80 8.32 -54.48
N ARG A 581 -12.60 9.23 -55.03
CA ARG A 581 -12.75 9.39 -56.49
C ARG A 581 -11.51 9.96 -57.16
N LEU A 582 -10.79 10.86 -56.48
CA LEU A 582 -9.52 11.39 -56.97
C LEU A 582 -8.44 10.30 -57.04
N GLU A 583 -8.42 9.38 -56.07
CA GLU A 583 -7.54 8.19 -56.15
C GLU A 583 -7.83 7.42 -57.44
N GLY A 584 -9.10 7.06 -57.69
CA GLY A 584 -9.46 6.29 -58.87
C GLY A 584 -9.20 7.03 -60.19
N ALA A 585 -9.45 8.34 -60.23
CA ALA A 585 -9.26 9.20 -61.41
C ALA A 585 -7.81 9.25 -61.89
N ASN A 586 -6.82 9.06 -61.00
CA ASN A 586 -5.41 8.98 -61.38
C ASN A 586 -5.16 7.96 -62.52
N LYS A 587 -5.97 6.88 -62.60
CA LYS A 587 -5.84 5.86 -63.66
C LYS A 587 -6.06 6.43 -65.06
N GLU A 588 -7.01 7.35 -65.23
CA GLU A 588 -7.34 7.94 -66.54
C GLU A 588 -6.25 8.90 -67.03
N TYR A 589 -5.57 9.56 -66.09
CA TYR A 589 -4.49 10.50 -66.40
C TYR A 589 -3.09 9.87 -66.32
N GLY A 590 -2.98 8.62 -65.86
CA GLY A 590 -1.69 7.95 -65.65
C GLY A 590 -0.83 8.60 -64.56
N THR A 591 -1.45 9.25 -63.59
CA THR A 591 -0.78 9.94 -62.47
C THR A 591 -0.78 9.08 -61.20
N TYR A 592 -0.04 9.48 -60.16
CA TYR A 592 -0.01 8.75 -58.88
C TYR A 592 -0.50 9.55 -57.68
N ILE A 593 -0.52 10.88 -57.73
CA ILE A 593 -1.08 11.71 -56.67
C ILE A 593 -1.95 12.79 -57.29
N MET A 594 -3.24 12.77 -56.98
CA MET A 594 -4.21 13.77 -57.42
C MET A 594 -4.77 14.53 -56.22
N ILE A 595 -4.80 15.85 -56.31
CA ILE A 595 -5.38 16.73 -55.29
C ILE A 595 -6.51 17.58 -55.87
N SER A 596 -7.53 17.82 -55.06
CA SER A 596 -8.62 18.75 -55.40
C SER A 596 -8.15 20.22 -55.40
N GLU A 597 -8.93 21.10 -56.01
CA GLU A 597 -8.78 22.55 -55.85
C GLU A 597 -8.85 23.01 -54.39
N PHE A 598 -9.71 22.39 -53.57
CA PHE A 598 -9.84 22.71 -52.15
C PHE A 598 -8.52 22.47 -51.40
N THR A 599 -7.87 21.34 -51.67
CA THR A 599 -6.54 21.04 -51.14
C THR A 599 -5.52 22.03 -51.68
N TYR A 600 -5.49 22.23 -53.01
CA TYR A 600 -4.52 23.09 -53.69
C TYR A 600 -4.53 24.52 -53.13
N HIS A 601 -5.72 25.11 -52.92
CA HIS A 601 -5.85 26.46 -52.37
C HIS A 601 -5.16 26.63 -51.01
N GLN A 602 -5.13 25.59 -50.17
CA GLN A 602 -4.46 25.62 -48.87
C GLN A 602 -2.94 25.39 -48.95
N VAL A 603 -2.43 24.78 -50.03
CA VAL A 603 -1.01 24.36 -50.12
C VAL A 603 -0.20 25.01 -51.24
N ARG A 604 -0.81 25.79 -52.13
CA ARG A 604 -0.23 26.27 -53.40
C ARG A 604 1.15 26.94 -53.32
N GLU A 605 1.52 27.52 -52.18
CA GLU A 605 2.82 28.18 -51.98
C GLU A 605 3.93 27.22 -51.49
N ARG A 606 3.55 26.00 -51.10
CA ARG A 606 4.41 25.04 -50.39
C ARG A 606 4.60 23.73 -51.16
N VAL A 607 3.87 23.54 -52.25
CA VAL A 607 3.95 22.37 -53.13
C VAL A 607 4.05 22.78 -54.59
N ILE A 608 4.58 21.86 -55.41
CA ILE A 608 4.64 22.01 -56.87
C ILE A 608 3.59 21.08 -57.46
N VAL A 609 2.73 21.62 -58.32
CA VAL A 609 1.64 20.89 -58.96
C VAL A 609 1.59 21.17 -60.46
N ARG A 610 0.90 20.30 -61.20
CA ARG A 610 0.43 20.62 -62.55
C ARG A 610 -1.08 20.49 -62.67
N ASP A 611 -1.68 21.34 -63.48
CA ASP A 611 -3.12 21.43 -63.72
C ASP A 611 -3.57 20.29 -64.62
N LEU A 612 -4.40 19.36 -64.12
CA LEU A 612 -4.77 18.17 -64.89
C LEU A 612 -6.06 18.38 -65.66
N ASP A 613 -7.18 18.69 -65.00
CA ASP A 613 -8.49 18.79 -65.65
C ASP A 613 -9.57 19.38 -64.75
N LEU A 614 -10.77 19.56 -65.31
CA LEU A 614 -12.03 19.77 -64.61
C LEU A 614 -12.84 18.47 -64.64
N ILE A 615 -12.89 17.74 -63.53
CA ILE A 615 -13.60 16.47 -63.46
C ILE A 615 -15.01 16.67 -62.90
N VAL A 616 -16.01 16.08 -63.56
CA VAL A 616 -17.37 15.96 -63.02
C VAL A 616 -17.49 14.60 -62.36
N VAL A 617 -17.44 14.57 -61.03
CA VAL A 617 -17.63 13.35 -60.28
C VAL A 617 -19.11 12.95 -60.23
N LYS A 618 -19.41 11.68 -60.53
CA LYS A 618 -20.76 11.12 -60.56
C LYS A 618 -21.57 11.47 -59.29
N GLY A 619 -22.63 12.28 -59.43
CA GLY A 619 -23.46 12.74 -58.31
C GLY A 619 -23.20 14.16 -57.82
N LYS A 620 -22.25 14.92 -58.42
CA LYS A 620 -22.18 16.39 -58.27
C LYS A 620 -22.49 17.08 -59.61
N SER A 621 -23.12 18.24 -59.53
CA SER A 621 -23.46 19.09 -60.70
C SER A 621 -22.34 20.08 -61.06
N LYS A 622 -21.43 20.38 -60.14
CA LYS A 622 -20.31 21.30 -60.36
C LYS A 622 -19.01 20.53 -60.63
N PRO A 623 -18.27 20.84 -61.72
CA PRO A 623 -16.95 20.27 -61.95
C PRO A 623 -15.97 20.73 -60.85
N VAL A 624 -15.07 19.85 -60.46
CA VAL A 624 -13.98 20.14 -59.51
C VAL A 624 -12.68 20.18 -60.28
N LYS A 625 -11.91 21.25 -60.09
CA LYS A 625 -10.58 21.34 -60.70
C LYS A 625 -9.60 20.45 -59.95
N VAL A 626 -8.79 19.69 -60.69
CA VAL A 626 -7.85 18.71 -60.12
C VAL A 626 -6.43 18.95 -60.61
N PHE A 627 -5.48 18.64 -59.73
CA PHE A 627 -4.06 18.85 -59.94
C PHE A 627 -3.28 17.59 -59.62
N GLU A 628 -2.19 17.35 -60.34
CA GLU A 628 -1.20 16.36 -59.93
C GLU A 628 -0.22 17.00 -58.95
N LEU A 629 0.02 16.35 -57.82
CA LEU A 629 1.04 16.76 -56.86
C LEU A 629 2.41 16.18 -57.26
N ILE A 630 3.34 17.05 -57.61
CA ILE A 630 4.65 16.68 -58.19
C ILE A 630 5.76 16.70 -57.14
N GLY A 631 5.76 17.68 -56.23
CA GLY A 631 6.85 17.82 -55.27
C GLY A 631 6.62 18.90 -54.22
N ARG A 632 7.63 19.09 -53.36
CA ARG A 632 7.64 20.16 -52.36
C ARG A 632 8.30 21.41 -52.95
N ALA A 633 7.78 22.59 -52.63
CA ALA A 633 8.33 23.85 -53.16
C ALA A 633 9.77 24.14 -52.68
N ASN A 634 10.17 23.58 -51.53
CA ASN A 634 11.49 23.73 -50.94
C ASN A 634 12.51 22.66 -51.39
N GLU A 635 12.10 21.70 -52.24
CA GLU A 635 12.99 20.68 -52.79
C GLU A 635 13.18 20.95 -54.29
N PRO A 636 14.42 21.00 -54.81
CA PRO A 636 14.63 21.21 -56.23
C PRO A 636 14.09 20.04 -57.04
N LEU A 637 13.22 20.32 -58.00
CA LEU A 637 12.82 19.33 -59.00
C LEU A 637 14.00 19.04 -59.94
N PRO A 638 14.16 17.78 -60.40
CA PRO A 638 15.05 17.48 -61.50
C PRO A 638 14.73 18.37 -62.71
N GLU A 639 15.76 18.85 -63.41
CA GLU A 639 15.59 19.81 -64.52
C GLU A 639 14.61 19.29 -65.60
N ALA A 640 14.64 17.98 -65.87
CA ALA A 640 13.69 17.34 -66.79
C ALA A 640 12.24 17.42 -66.31
N ALA A 641 11.98 17.19 -65.02
CA ALA A 641 10.65 17.30 -64.44
C ALA A 641 10.15 18.75 -64.41
N ARG A 642 11.04 19.70 -64.11
CA ARG A 642 10.74 21.14 -64.15
C ARG A 642 10.34 21.59 -65.55
N LYS A 643 11.13 21.24 -66.56
CA LYS A 643 10.85 21.57 -67.97
C LYS A 643 9.60 20.90 -68.50
N LEU A 644 9.36 19.65 -68.11
CA LEU A 644 8.12 18.94 -68.44
C LEU A 644 6.89 19.69 -67.91
N VAL A 645 6.91 20.11 -66.64
CA VAL A 645 5.79 20.85 -66.04
C VAL A 645 5.60 22.22 -66.71
N GLU A 646 6.69 22.93 -67.02
CA GLU A 646 6.68 24.22 -67.73
C GLU A 646 6.00 24.11 -69.10
N PHE A 647 6.46 23.20 -69.97
CA PHE A 647 5.87 23.00 -71.30
C PHE A 647 4.44 22.45 -71.24
N TYR A 648 4.15 21.55 -70.30
CA TYR A 648 2.80 21.02 -70.11
C TYR A 648 1.80 22.13 -69.70
N GLN A 649 2.19 23.02 -68.78
CA GLN A 649 1.35 24.14 -68.35
C GLN A 649 1.08 25.10 -69.50
N GLU A 650 2.09 25.42 -70.33
CA GLU A 650 1.90 26.20 -71.56
C GLU A 650 0.92 25.51 -72.52
N GLY A 651 1.05 24.20 -72.70
CA GLY A 651 0.14 23.39 -73.51
C GLY A 651 -1.31 23.44 -73.01
N ILE A 652 -1.54 23.32 -71.71
CA ILE A 652 -2.89 23.42 -71.11
C ILE A 652 -3.50 24.81 -71.27
N MET A 653 -2.69 25.87 -71.13
CA MET A 653 -3.16 27.24 -71.37
C MET A 653 -3.62 27.42 -72.82
N LEU A 654 -2.83 26.96 -73.79
CA LEU A 654 -3.15 27.02 -75.21
C LEU A 654 -4.36 26.14 -75.57
N TYR A 655 -4.47 24.96 -74.96
CA TYR A 655 -5.61 24.05 -75.12
C TYR A 655 -6.92 24.75 -74.74
N ARG A 656 -6.95 25.42 -73.57
CA ARG A 656 -8.13 26.16 -73.10
C ARG A 656 -8.44 27.41 -73.93
N GLN A 657 -7.45 27.99 -74.59
CA GLN A 657 -7.61 29.10 -75.54
C GLN A 657 -8.02 28.64 -76.96
N GLN A 658 -8.34 27.35 -77.14
CA GLN A 658 -8.67 26.73 -78.44
C GLN A 658 -7.53 26.78 -79.47
N ASN A 659 -6.28 27.05 -79.04
CA ASN A 659 -5.11 27.02 -79.89
C ASN A 659 -4.47 25.61 -79.89
N TRP A 660 -5.22 24.62 -80.36
CA TRP A 660 -4.86 23.21 -80.24
C TRP A 660 -3.59 22.82 -80.99
N ASN A 661 -3.30 23.47 -82.14
CA ASN A 661 -2.07 23.20 -82.90
C ASN A 661 -0.82 23.56 -82.10
N GLU A 662 -0.82 24.73 -81.46
CA GLU A 662 0.32 25.14 -80.63
C GLU A 662 0.34 24.37 -79.30
N ALA A 663 -0.82 24.02 -78.75
CA ALA A 663 -0.92 23.13 -77.59
C ALA A 663 -0.27 21.76 -77.85
N VAL A 664 -0.53 21.13 -79.00
CA VAL A 664 0.12 19.87 -79.41
C VAL A 664 1.64 20.02 -79.42
N ARG A 665 2.18 21.08 -80.01
CA ARG A 665 3.63 21.32 -80.03
C ARG A 665 4.22 21.42 -78.62
N LYS A 666 3.54 22.11 -77.70
CA LYS A 666 3.97 22.22 -76.30
C LYS A 666 3.93 20.89 -75.56
N PHE A 667 2.90 20.07 -75.77
CA PHE A 667 2.87 18.73 -75.20
C PHE A 667 3.92 17.79 -75.82
N GLU A 668 4.19 17.90 -77.12
CA GLU A 668 5.30 17.16 -77.76
C GLU A 668 6.66 17.59 -77.20
N GLN A 669 6.86 18.89 -76.91
CA GLN A 669 8.04 19.38 -76.20
C GLN A 669 8.14 18.79 -74.79
N ALA A 670 7.03 18.72 -74.03
CA ALA A 670 7.01 18.07 -72.72
C ALA A 670 7.43 16.59 -72.81
N LEU A 671 6.98 15.87 -73.85
CA LEU A 671 7.36 14.47 -74.09
C LEU A 671 8.84 14.25 -74.39
N THR A 672 9.58 15.26 -74.86
CA THR A 672 11.05 15.15 -75.02
C THR A 672 11.78 14.99 -73.69
N TYR A 673 11.19 15.49 -72.59
CA TYR A 673 11.74 15.37 -71.24
C TYR A 673 11.22 14.12 -70.50
N SER A 674 10.06 13.58 -70.89
CA SER A 674 9.56 12.28 -70.43
C SER A 674 8.64 11.66 -71.47
N HIS A 675 9.15 10.66 -72.20
CA HIS A 675 8.40 9.94 -73.23
C HIS A 675 7.21 9.13 -72.67
N THR A 676 7.18 8.92 -71.35
CA THR A 676 6.13 8.16 -70.64
C THR A 676 5.11 9.06 -69.96
N ASP A 677 5.09 10.37 -70.23
CA ASP A 677 4.12 11.28 -69.62
C ASP A 677 2.72 11.11 -70.23
N GLU A 678 1.86 10.36 -69.54
CA GLU A 678 0.50 10.07 -69.98
C GLU A 678 -0.40 11.32 -70.06
N PRO A 679 -0.34 12.32 -69.15
CA PRO A 679 -1.13 13.54 -69.31
C PRO A 679 -0.83 14.29 -70.60
N SER A 680 0.44 14.44 -70.99
CA SER A 680 0.79 15.08 -72.27
C SER A 680 0.23 14.30 -73.47
N LYS A 681 0.33 12.95 -73.47
CA LYS A 681 -0.22 12.10 -74.54
C LYS A 681 -1.74 12.19 -74.65
N LEU A 682 -2.42 12.17 -73.50
CA LEU A 682 -3.86 12.31 -73.42
C LEU A 682 -4.30 13.63 -74.06
N TYR A 683 -3.66 14.74 -73.69
CA TYR A 683 -4.01 16.05 -74.24
C TYR A 683 -3.62 16.21 -75.71
N ILE A 684 -2.54 15.60 -76.20
CA ILE A 684 -2.27 15.54 -77.66
C ILE A 684 -3.40 14.84 -78.40
N THR A 685 -3.89 13.71 -77.85
CA THR A 685 -5.00 12.95 -78.45
C THR A 685 -6.27 13.79 -78.47
N ARG A 686 -6.63 14.42 -77.35
CA ARG A 686 -7.78 15.34 -77.26
C ARG A 686 -7.65 16.53 -78.20
N CYS A 687 -6.48 17.16 -78.29
CA CYS A 687 -6.24 18.24 -79.25
C CYS A 687 -6.48 17.79 -80.69
N LYS A 688 -5.97 16.62 -81.09
CA LYS A 688 -6.16 16.08 -82.46
C LYS A 688 -7.64 15.81 -82.77
N GLU A 689 -8.39 15.32 -81.79
CA GLU A 689 -9.83 15.13 -81.91
C GLU A 689 -10.57 16.46 -82.04
N LEU A 690 -10.26 17.46 -81.22
CA LEU A 690 -10.88 18.78 -81.27
C LEU A 690 -10.50 19.58 -82.53
N ILE A 691 -9.30 19.38 -83.08
CA ILE A 691 -8.93 19.92 -84.40
C ILE A 691 -9.82 19.31 -85.49
N SER A 692 -10.13 18.02 -85.38
CA SER A 692 -10.97 17.31 -86.35
C SER A 692 -12.46 17.64 -86.19
N ASN A 693 -12.90 17.91 -84.95
CA ASN A 693 -14.28 18.23 -84.57
C ASN A 693 -14.30 19.41 -83.57
N PRO A 694 -14.18 20.67 -84.05
CA PRO A 694 -14.07 21.82 -83.17
C PRO A 694 -15.40 22.10 -82.44
N PRO A 695 -15.37 22.33 -81.11
CA PRO A 695 -16.54 22.75 -80.36
C PRO A 695 -16.92 24.20 -80.72
N GLY A 696 -18.17 24.60 -80.43
CA GLY A 696 -18.65 25.96 -80.67
C GLY A 696 -17.94 27.03 -79.82
N ALA A 697 -18.18 28.31 -80.12
CA ALA A 697 -17.54 29.44 -79.44
C ALA A 697 -17.79 29.49 -77.91
N ASP A 698 -18.85 28.83 -77.43
CA ASP A 698 -19.24 28.77 -76.02
C ASP A 698 -18.60 27.59 -75.25
N TRP A 699 -17.52 27.00 -75.77
CA TRP A 699 -16.84 25.88 -75.13
C TRP A 699 -16.19 26.28 -73.79
N ASP A 700 -16.57 25.58 -72.73
CA ASP A 700 -16.15 25.85 -71.34
C ASP A 700 -14.78 25.22 -70.98
N GLY A 701 -14.08 24.65 -71.96
CA GLY A 701 -12.80 23.99 -71.76
C GLY A 701 -12.90 22.57 -71.21
N SER A 702 -14.11 22.01 -71.06
CA SER A 702 -14.33 20.64 -70.59
C SER A 702 -14.31 19.62 -71.74
N TYR A 703 -13.77 18.43 -71.48
CA TYR A 703 -13.77 17.32 -72.44
C TYR A 703 -14.77 16.23 -71.99
N HIS A 704 -15.86 16.06 -72.74
CA HIS A 704 -16.85 15.01 -72.48
C HIS A 704 -16.46 13.71 -73.23
N MET A 705 -16.13 12.65 -72.48
CA MET A 705 -15.87 11.33 -73.06
C MET A 705 -17.10 10.81 -73.82
N THR A 706 -16.91 10.38 -75.07
CA THR A 706 -17.98 9.84 -75.95
C THR A 706 -18.07 8.31 -75.93
N SER A 707 -17.24 7.60 -75.17
CA SER A 707 -17.35 6.16 -74.93
C SER A 707 -17.47 5.82 -73.46
N LYS A 708 -18.28 4.81 -73.16
CA LYS A 708 -18.65 4.30 -71.83
C LYS A 708 -17.49 3.80 -70.99
#